data_AF-A0AB40CFL2-F1
#
_entry.id   AF-A0AB40CFL2-F1
#
_cell.length_a   1.000
_cell.length_b   1.000
_cell.length_c   1.000
_cell.angle_alpha   90.00
_cell.angle_beta   90.00
_cell.angle_gamma   90.00
#
_symmetry.space_group_name_H-M   'P 1'
#
loop_
_entity.id
_entity.type
_entity.pdbx_description
1 polymer ?
#
loop_
_entity_poly.entity_id
_entity_poly.type
_entity_poly.pdbx_seq_one_letter_code
_entity_poly.pdbx_strand_id
1 'polypeptide(L)'
;MVWKLKENRIPDQALSMLLVHHHLPGFGGQNGTTRMQEKSFNNTNVKERLFCGDIEEGKHGYANLLSSILDDQLEKKDSQLLTYIVHVRRPKHDELLGDEDVEDWHRSFLPNNTLDTGEARLVHSYRHAISGFAARLTSEEVRAMESMEGFLMARPSRTLKLSTTYTPRFLGLDHQSGLWVDSFMGSGVIIGVVDSGITPNHASFMDNGTMPPKPTKWKGSCRFRNKTLCNNKLIGAIDFSGSKRPSPKDAKNDGHGTHVAGIAAGSFVDNADVLGLARGTATGIAPKAHLAVYKACSIKSCSNQDIVAAIDEAIKNGVDILSLSLEGKSLPFYDDIMMIATLSAVRAKIFVCMAAGNSGPNPKTVANGAPWILTVGASTHDRRVSATVKLGNGVEVEGESGYQPSTFNATGNIIFPGFGQNGTLGCKKNSFNNTNVKGKIVLCSIKEGKYRDMSVNVKNAGGVGMIVVNTFREGATTLSYDYVLPTAHVNYTTARKIVNYLRNTSSAATATIAFNGTKFGARPSPTIGYFSSRGPHPYNGGIIKPDILGPGMNILSAWPVKSGPKPKGPPGSYFNFDSGTSMATPHLAGIAALLKNTHKNWSTAAIRSAIMTTANRFDLDGNPILDDYDMHINPGYSFDMGSGQVDPAAANDPGLIYDINPDQYIQYACGLGYNDTQASIVAVSSVQCSVVGSIAPENLNYPSISISLDPLTTKSVIRTLTNVGGANEVYNVDVEEPNGIQVVVSQSQIKFSQIGQEKNITLEFSSKGVPLNQGNILYGHLKLDSGKHLVRSPISVTIL
;
A
#
# COMPACT_ATOMS: atom_id res chain seq x y z
N MET A 1 -42.69 -32.03 31.68
CA MET A 1 -43.81 -31.51 30.85
C MET A 1 -43.16 -31.01 29.56
N VAL A 2 -43.30 -31.65 28.39
CA VAL A 2 -44.54 -31.95 27.63
C VAL A 2 -45.28 -30.63 27.41
N TRP A 3 -45.36 -30.06 26.20
CA TRP A 3 -45.87 -30.69 24.98
C TRP A 3 -44.90 -30.77 23.78
N LYS A 4 -45.34 -31.47 22.72
CA LYS A 4 -44.52 -32.12 21.69
C LYS A 4 -45.35 -32.26 20.39
N LEU A 5 -44.67 -32.43 19.24
CA LEU A 5 -45.19 -32.94 17.94
C LEU A 5 -45.98 -31.93 17.06
N LYS A 6 -45.91 -31.95 15.71
CA LYS A 6 -45.05 -32.73 14.78
C LYS A 6 -45.00 -32.11 13.37
N GLU A 7 -43.93 -32.46 12.63
CA GLU A 7 -43.85 -32.90 11.20
C GLU A 7 -44.92 -32.45 10.18
N ASN A 8 -44.59 -32.10 8.93
CA ASN A 8 -43.84 -33.00 8.03
C ASN A 8 -43.02 -32.33 6.89
N ARG A 9 -42.19 -33.16 6.25
CA ARG A 9 -41.02 -32.89 5.39
C ARG A 9 -41.26 -33.09 3.87
N ILE A 10 -40.40 -32.44 3.03
CA ILE A 10 -39.72 -32.97 1.80
C ILE A 10 -40.60 -33.19 0.52
N PRO A 11 -40.07 -33.18 -0.74
CA PRO A 11 -38.67 -33.06 -1.21
C PRO A 11 -38.33 -31.90 -2.18
N ASP A 12 -37.02 -31.71 -2.40
CA ASP A 12 -36.41 -31.02 -3.55
C ASP A 12 -36.67 -31.69 -4.90
N GLN A 13 -36.57 -30.90 -5.99
CA GLN A 13 -35.80 -31.32 -7.17
C GLN A 13 -35.26 -30.11 -7.94
N ALA A 14 -33.97 -30.12 -8.27
CA ALA A 14 -33.31 -29.11 -9.08
C ALA A 14 -33.20 -29.56 -10.54
N LEU A 15 -33.18 -28.62 -11.49
CA LEU A 15 -32.22 -28.66 -12.59
C LEU A 15 -32.02 -27.29 -13.27
N SER A 16 -30.79 -27.06 -13.73
CA SER A 16 -30.33 -25.92 -14.52
C SER A 16 -30.60 -26.08 -16.03
N MET A 17 -30.78 -24.98 -16.78
CA MET A 17 -29.80 -24.55 -17.82
C MET A 17 -30.24 -23.33 -18.69
N LEU A 18 -29.24 -22.51 -19.01
CA LEU A 18 -28.98 -21.62 -20.16
C LEU A 18 -30.08 -21.17 -21.16
N LEU A 19 -30.17 -19.83 -21.30
CA LEU A 19 -30.01 -19.00 -22.53
C LEU A 19 -30.58 -19.48 -23.90
N VAL A 20 -31.42 -18.64 -24.54
CA VAL A 20 -31.19 -17.99 -25.86
C VAL A 20 -32.34 -16.98 -26.19
N HIS A 21 -32.10 -16.04 -27.13
CA HIS A 21 -33.03 -14.99 -27.63
C HIS A 21 -34.38 -15.53 -28.20
N HIS A 22 -35.46 -14.76 -28.45
CA HIS A 22 -35.61 -13.39 -29.00
C HIS A 22 -37.04 -12.79 -28.79
N HIS A 23 -37.18 -11.49 -29.12
CA HIS A 23 -38.40 -10.72 -29.49
C HIS A 23 -39.39 -10.13 -28.44
N LEU A 24 -39.54 -8.80 -28.57
CA LEU A 24 -40.62 -7.87 -28.13
C LEU A 24 -41.82 -7.91 -29.12
N PRO A 25 -42.92 -7.10 -29.01
CA PRO A 25 -43.28 -6.01 -28.05
C PRO A 25 -44.73 -6.03 -27.48
N GLY A 26 -45.10 -5.08 -26.59
CA GLY A 26 -46.51 -4.89 -26.15
C GLY A 26 -46.85 -3.77 -25.14
N PHE A 27 -46.84 -2.51 -25.58
CA PHE A 27 -47.62 -1.29 -25.16
C PHE A 27 -48.25 -1.04 -23.75
N GLY A 28 -48.19 0.25 -23.33
CA GLY A 28 -49.05 0.96 -22.33
C GLY A 28 -48.39 1.16 -20.94
N GLY A 29 -48.31 2.33 -20.27
CA GLY A 29 -48.94 3.67 -20.39
C GLY A 29 -50.10 3.84 -19.39
N GLN A 30 -50.26 4.85 -18.52
CA GLN A 30 -49.54 6.08 -18.11
C GLN A 30 -50.38 6.74 -16.95
N ASN A 31 -49.78 7.53 -16.03
CA ASN A 31 -50.43 8.52 -15.10
C ASN A 31 -51.43 8.00 -14.00
N GLY A 32 -51.75 8.68 -12.88
CA GLY A 32 -51.17 9.89 -12.22
C GLY A 32 -52.03 10.50 -11.06
N THR A 33 -51.36 11.13 -10.07
CA THR A 33 -51.74 12.37 -9.30
C THR A 33 -52.93 12.50 -8.27
N THR A 34 -52.56 12.69 -6.98
CA THR A 34 -52.93 13.75 -5.96
C THR A 34 -54.38 14.13 -5.52
N ARG A 35 -54.64 14.24 -4.18
CA ARG A 35 -54.92 15.50 -3.38
C ARG A 35 -55.50 15.30 -1.93
N MET A 36 -55.06 16.15 -0.97
CA MET A 36 -55.73 17.01 0.07
C MET A 36 -57.10 16.61 0.74
N GLN A 37 -57.55 17.06 1.95
CA GLN A 37 -57.20 18.19 2.86
C GLN A 37 -57.76 18.08 4.34
N GLU A 38 -57.29 18.99 5.21
CA GLU A 38 -57.56 19.43 6.63
C GLU A 38 -58.94 19.28 7.38
N LYS A 39 -58.91 19.32 8.75
CA LYS A 39 -59.71 20.26 9.63
C LYS A 39 -59.47 20.26 11.19
N SER A 40 -59.46 21.50 11.76
CA SER A 40 -59.88 22.09 13.08
C SER A 40 -60.73 21.30 14.15
N PHE A 41 -60.80 21.58 15.49
CA PHE A 41 -60.13 22.48 16.50
C PHE A 41 -60.59 22.21 17.99
N ASN A 42 -59.94 22.85 19.00
CA ASN A 42 -60.42 23.35 20.35
C ASN A 42 -60.58 22.48 21.66
N ASN A 43 -59.86 22.90 22.74
CA ASN A 43 -60.16 23.05 24.21
C ASN A 43 -61.04 22.03 25.02
N THR A 44 -60.85 21.70 26.33
CA THR A 44 -60.06 22.30 27.46
C THR A 44 -59.84 21.31 28.65
N ASN A 45 -58.74 21.47 29.42
CA ASN A 45 -58.48 21.12 30.86
C ASN A 45 -59.16 19.93 31.61
N VAL A 46 -58.34 18.97 32.12
CA VAL A 46 -58.31 18.45 33.52
C VAL A 46 -56.86 17.98 33.85
N LYS A 47 -56.43 18.06 35.12
CA LYS A 47 -55.13 17.56 35.65
C LYS A 47 -55.20 16.08 36.05
N GLU A 48 -54.15 15.28 35.81
CA GLU A 48 -53.50 14.44 36.84
C GLU A 48 -52.14 13.85 36.39
N ARG A 49 -51.40 13.25 37.33
CA ARG A 49 -49.98 12.81 37.18
C ARG A 49 -49.88 11.31 36.89
N LEU A 50 -48.92 10.87 36.05
CA LEU A 50 -47.76 10.03 36.46
C LEU A 50 -46.92 9.48 35.27
N PHE A 51 -45.61 9.68 35.42
CA PHE A 51 -44.38 9.12 34.80
C PHE A 51 -44.37 8.05 33.67
N CYS A 52 -43.48 8.34 32.71
CA CYS A 52 -42.59 7.46 31.89
C CYS A 52 -43.13 6.56 30.76
N GLY A 53 -42.66 6.87 29.54
CA GLY A 53 -42.66 6.05 28.32
C GLY A 53 -42.06 6.85 27.14
N ASP A 54 -41.17 6.25 26.35
CA ASP A 54 -40.28 6.92 25.39
C ASP A 54 -40.91 7.30 24.02
N ILE A 55 -40.07 7.95 23.19
CA ILE A 55 -40.07 8.09 21.70
C ILE A 55 -40.46 9.48 21.13
N GLU A 56 -39.46 10.10 20.48
CA GLU A 56 -39.42 11.00 19.29
C GLU A 56 -40.60 11.97 19.00
N GLU A 57 -40.42 13.22 18.53
CA GLU A 57 -39.30 13.83 17.79
C GLU A 57 -39.42 15.38 17.82
N GLY A 58 -38.34 16.12 17.48
CA GLY A 58 -38.48 17.35 16.68
C GLY A 58 -38.61 18.75 17.35
N LYS A 59 -37.44 19.43 17.42
CA LYS A 59 -37.22 20.89 17.22
C LYS A 59 -37.35 21.90 18.39
N HIS A 60 -36.13 22.22 18.86
CA HIS A 60 -35.59 23.53 19.26
C HIS A 60 -35.38 23.78 20.76
N GLY A 61 -34.10 23.76 21.16
CA GLY A 61 -33.60 23.92 22.53
C GLY A 61 -32.23 23.28 22.78
N TYR A 62 -31.81 22.33 21.93
CA TYR A 62 -30.51 21.63 22.04
C TYR A 62 -29.30 22.49 21.63
N ALA A 63 -28.91 23.40 22.53
CA ALA A 63 -27.64 24.14 22.45
C ALA A 63 -26.82 24.12 23.76
N ASN A 64 -27.42 23.76 24.91
CA ASN A 64 -26.89 24.14 26.23
C ASN A 64 -26.53 22.99 27.22
N LEU A 65 -26.47 21.71 26.80
CA LEU A 65 -26.19 20.60 27.75
C LEU A 65 -24.90 19.80 27.49
N LEU A 66 -24.15 20.07 26.41
CA LEU A 66 -22.87 19.39 26.13
C LEU A 66 -21.69 19.92 26.97
N SER A 67 -21.92 20.87 27.88
CA SER A 67 -20.88 21.45 28.72
C SER A 67 -20.49 20.60 29.94
N SER A 68 -21.42 19.84 30.53
CA SER A 68 -21.23 19.27 31.87
C SER A 68 -20.49 17.92 31.95
N ILE A 69 -20.17 17.30 30.81
CA ILE A 69 -19.49 15.98 30.76
C ILE A 69 -17.96 16.14 30.54
N LEU A 70 -17.49 17.36 30.27
CA LEU A 70 -16.07 17.67 30.03
C LEU A 70 -15.26 17.88 31.32
N ASP A 71 -15.91 18.17 32.45
CA ASP A 71 -15.22 18.65 33.65
C ASP A 71 -14.52 17.53 34.46
N ASP A 72 -15.07 16.32 34.47
CA ASP A 72 -14.61 15.21 35.34
C ASP A 72 -13.33 14.49 34.81
N GLN A 73 -12.76 14.95 33.69
CA GLN A 73 -11.52 14.42 33.09
C GLN A 73 -10.29 15.32 33.32
N LEU A 74 -10.42 16.45 34.01
CA LEU A 74 -9.37 17.47 34.07
C LEU A 74 -8.38 17.35 35.25
N GLU A 75 -8.79 16.85 36.42
CA GLU A 75 -8.03 17.03 37.68
C GLU A 75 -6.75 16.19 37.86
N LYS A 76 -6.38 15.28 36.95
CA LYS A 76 -5.19 14.40 37.12
C LYS A 76 -4.03 14.68 36.17
N LYS A 77 -3.97 15.88 35.58
CA LYS A 77 -2.94 16.29 34.63
C LYS A 77 -2.00 17.39 35.14
N ASP A 78 -2.12 17.78 36.40
CA ASP A 78 -1.67 19.11 36.84
C ASP A 78 -0.20 19.25 37.22
N SER A 79 0.48 18.17 37.62
CA SER A 79 1.86 18.23 38.13
C SER A 79 2.96 18.08 37.07
N GLN A 80 2.63 18.02 35.77
CA GLN A 80 3.64 17.86 34.72
C GLN A 80 4.10 19.22 34.17
N LEU A 81 5.41 19.46 34.22
CA LEU A 81 6.04 20.60 33.56
C LEU A 81 6.00 20.41 32.03
N LEU A 82 5.31 21.29 31.32
CA LEU A 82 5.18 21.29 29.86
C LEU A 82 5.66 22.63 29.29
N THR A 83 6.04 22.65 28.01
CA THR A 83 6.28 23.93 27.31
C THR A 83 4.94 24.51 26.86
N TYR A 84 4.51 25.60 27.46
CA TYR A 84 3.34 26.37 27.06
C TYR A 84 3.74 27.53 26.15
N ILE A 85 2.89 27.86 25.18
CA ILE A 85 2.90 29.12 24.45
C ILE A 85 1.90 30.05 25.17
N VAL A 86 2.40 31.12 25.76
CA VAL A 86 1.66 32.12 26.52
C VAL A 86 1.49 33.37 25.67
N HIS A 87 0.26 33.85 25.57
CA HIS A 87 -0.11 35.10 24.91
C HIS A 87 -0.36 36.17 25.96
N VAL A 88 0.23 37.36 25.75
CA VAL A 88 0.08 38.54 26.61
C VAL A 88 -0.33 39.76 25.78
N ARG A 89 -1.04 40.70 26.40
CA ARG A 89 -1.50 41.95 25.80
C ARG A 89 -0.31 42.89 25.61
N ARG A 90 -0.04 43.31 24.36
CA ARG A 90 1.04 44.26 24.06
C ARG A 90 0.98 45.50 24.97
N PRO A 91 2.12 45.94 25.55
CA PRO A 91 2.20 47.19 26.29
C PRO A 91 1.74 48.35 25.40
N LYS A 92 1.03 49.33 25.96
CA LYS A 92 0.53 50.48 25.18
C LYS A 92 1.63 51.45 24.72
N HIS A 93 2.87 51.24 25.15
CA HIS A 93 4.04 52.04 24.82
C HIS A 93 5.12 51.19 24.12
N ASP A 94 4.71 50.47 23.08
CA ASP A 94 5.55 49.59 22.24
C ASP A 94 6.70 50.29 21.47
N GLU A 95 6.83 51.62 21.56
CA GLU A 95 7.76 52.40 20.73
C GLU A 95 9.21 52.48 21.27
N LEU A 96 9.49 52.03 22.51
CA LEU A 96 10.80 52.27 23.16
C LEU A 96 11.39 51.10 23.96
N LEU A 97 11.01 49.84 23.66
CA LEU A 97 11.63 48.66 24.27
C LEU A 97 12.47 47.88 23.25
N GLY A 98 13.71 47.53 23.60
CA GLY A 98 14.58 46.63 22.84
C GLY A 98 14.11 45.17 22.93
N ASP A 99 14.83 44.25 22.25
CA ASP A 99 14.49 42.82 22.34
C ASP A 99 14.77 42.26 23.76
N GLU A 100 15.79 42.77 24.46
CA GLU A 100 16.07 42.47 25.87
C GLU A 100 14.94 42.95 26.79
N ASP A 101 14.47 44.19 26.62
CA ASP A 101 13.37 44.76 27.43
C ASP A 101 12.04 43.98 27.26
N VAL A 102 11.74 43.53 26.03
CA VAL A 102 10.57 42.69 25.74
C VAL A 102 10.75 41.30 26.36
N GLU A 103 11.97 40.78 26.39
CA GLU A 103 12.28 39.50 27.04
C GLU A 103 12.17 39.58 28.57
N ASP A 104 12.69 40.64 29.20
CA ASP A 104 12.57 40.86 30.65
C ASP A 104 11.12 41.11 31.08
N TRP A 105 10.33 41.81 30.27
CA TRP A 105 8.89 41.93 30.50
C TRP A 105 8.16 40.58 30.37
N HIS A 106 8.56 39.71 29.43
CA HIS A 106 8.03 38.34 29.38
C HIS A 106 8.49 37.49 30.58
N ARG A 107 9.70 37.70 31.09
CA ARG A 107 10.22 37.03 32.30
C ARG A 107 9.43 37.41 33.56
N SER A 108 8.87 38.62 33.66
CA SER A 108 8.07 39.01 34.84
C SER A 108 6.75 38.25 35.00
N PHE A 109 6.30 37.51 33.98
CA PHE A 109 5.16 36.59 34.09
C PHE A 109 5.55 35.21 34.64
N LEU A 110 6.84 34.86 34.71
CA LEU A 110 7.30 33.56 35.19
C LEU A 110 7.44 33.55 36.72
N PRO A 111 7.15 32.42 37.39
CA PRO A 111 7.32 32.31 38.84
C PRO A 111 8.79 32.45 39.27
N ASN A 112 9.73 32.07 38.40
CA ASN A 112 11.15 32.38 38.48
C ASN A 112 11.79 32.26 37.08
N ASN A 113 13.04 32.70 36.91
CA ASN A 113 13.74 32.67 35.62
C ASN A 113 14.28 31.29 35.21
N THR A 114 14.50 30.42 36.19
CA THR A 114 15.16 29.10 36.03
C THR A 114 14.41 28.03 36.79
N LEU A 115 14.34 26.83 36.22
CA LEU A 115 13.91 25.62 36.91
C LEU A 115 14.89 25.28 38.04
N ASP A 116 14.48 24.43 38.97
CA ASP A 116 15.33 23.94 40.06
C ASP A 116 16.56 23.14 39.55
N THR A 117 16.51 22.70 38.28
CA THR A 117 17.62 22.09 37.53
C THR A 117 18.64 23.11 37.01
N GLY A 118 18.43 24.41 37.21
CA GLY A 118 19.26 25.51 36.68
C GLY A 118 18.98 25.88 35.23
N GLU A 119 18.12 25.14 34.51
CA GLU A 119 17.75 25.49 33.13
C GLU A 119 16.81 26.70 33.08
N ALA A 120 16.98 27.57 32.08
CA ALA A 120 16.05 28.67 31.85
C ALA A 120 14.60 28.16 31.63
N ARG A 121 13.64 28.82 32.28
CA ARG A 121 12.20 28.55 32.07
C ARG A 121 11.69 29.17 30.78
N LEU A 122 12.15 30.37 30.45
CA LEU A 122 11.84 31.01 29.19
C LEU A 122 12.55 30.25 28.06
N VAL A 123 11.77 29.73 27.12
CA VAL A 123 12.27 29.00 25.94
C VAL A 123 12.46 29.97 24.78
N HIS A 124 11.48 30.85 24.53
CA HIS A 124 11.54 31.89 23.49
C HIS A 124 10.69 33.11 23.87
N SER A 125 11.21 34.31 23.60
CA SER A 125 10.43 35.56 23.59
C SER A 125 9.89 35.83 22.18
N TYR A 126 8.59 36.14 22.03
CA TYR A 126 7.97 36.43 20.73
C TYR A 126 7.45 37.87 20.68
N ARG A 127 8.08 38.68 19.81
CA ARG A 127 7.74 40.09 19.61
C ARG A 127 6.78 40.33 18.43
N HIS A 128 7.08 39.72 17.28
CA HIS A 128 6.45 40.09 16.01
C HIS A 128 5.32 39.14 15.57
N ALA A 129 5.54 37.81 15.65
CA ALA A 129 4.59 36.81 15.14
C ALA A 129 3.32 36.69 16.01
N ILE A 130 3.49 36.80 17.32
CA ILE A 130 2.46 36.97 18.36
C ILE A 130 3.05 37.90 19.43
N SER A 131 2.21 38.38 20.35
CA SER A 131 2.63 39.02 21.60
C SER A 131 2.59 37.97 22.70
N GLY A 132 3.74 37.50 23.15
CA GLY A 132 3.80 36.31 23.98
C GLY A 132 5.18 35.67 24.05
N PHE A 133 5.25 34.55 24.75
CA PHE A 133 6.48 33.78 24.94
C PHE A 133 6.19 32.28 25.02
N ALA A 134 7.20 31.46 24.81
CA ALA A 134 7.17 30.05 25.17
C ALA A 134 7.95 29.84 26.47
N ALA A 135 7.36 29.14 27.44
CA ALA A 135 8.01 28.83 28.72
C ALA A 135 7.64 27.44 29.23
N ARG A 136 8.53 26.88 30.05
CA ARG A 136 8.32 25.60 30.75
C ARG A 136 7.62 25.85 32.09
N LEU A 137 6.39 25.39 32.19
CA LEU A 137 5.45 25.69 33.27
C LEU A 137 4.65 24.44 33.64
N THR A 138 4.21 24.33 34.90
CA THR A 138 3.14 23.40 35.29
C THR A 138 1.77 23.98 34.98
N SER A 139 0.73 23.13 34.98
CA SER A 139 -0.66 23.57 34.83
C SER A 139 -1.13 24.51 35.94
N GLU A 140 -0.55 24.39 37.13
CA GLU A 140 -0.79 25.23 38.31
C GLU A 140 -0.11 26.60 38.17
N GLU A 141 1.13 26.63 37.70
CA GLU A 141 1.86 27.88 37.38
C GLU A 141 1.17 28.66 36.26
N VAL A 142 0.62 27.97 35.26
CA VAL A 142 -0.22 28.58 34.22
C VAL A 142 -1.49 29.19 34.82
N ARG A 143 -2.22 28.47 35.69
CA ARG A 143 -3.43 29.01 36.36
C ARG A 143 -3.12 30.20 37.28
N ALA A 144 -1.98 30.20 37.96
CA ALA A 144 -1.53 31.38 38.71
C ALA A 144 -1.31 32.58 37.77
N MET A 145 -0.70 32.35 36.60
CA MET A 145 -0.42 33.36 35.58
C MET A 145 -1.69 33.97 34.96
N GLU A 146 -2.82 33.24 34.94
CA GLU A 146 -4.12 33.75 34.46
C GLU A 146 -4.60 34.98 35.24
N SER A 147 -4.14 35.16 36.49
CA SER A 147 -4.47 36.31 37.33
C SER A 147 -3.58 37.56 37.12
N MET A 148 -2.51 37.45 36.32
CA MET A 148 -1.53 38.52 36.13
C MET A 148 -2.00 39.55 35.11
N GLU A 149 -1.82 40.84 35.41
CA GLU A 149 -2.22 41.92 34.50
C GLU A 149 -1.47 41.84 33.17
N GLY A 150 -2.24 41.70 32.08
CA GLY A 150 -1.71 41.54 30.73
C GLY A 150 -1.71 40.11 30.20
N PHE A 151 -1.94 39.09 31.03
CA PHE A 151 -2.17 37.73 30.52
C PHE A 151 -3.42 37.67 29.62
N LEU A 152 -3.39 36.83 28.57
CA LEU A 152 -4.54 36.59 27.69
C LEU A 152 -4.92 35.11 27.57
N MET A 153 -3.95 34.22 27.35
CA MET A 153 -4.19 32.78 27.19
C MET A 153 -2.86 32.01 27.21
N ALA A 154 -2.82 30.82 27.78
CA ALA A 154 -1.73 29.87 27.59
C ALA A 154 -2.24 28.57 26.96
N ARG A 155 -1.43 27.92 26.12
CA ARG A 155 -1.72 26.58 25.57
C ARG A 155 -0.46 25.71 25.51
N PRO A 156 -0.54 24.40 25.80
CA PRO A 156 0.59 23.49 25.58
C PRO A 156 1.06 23.54 24.13
N SER A 157 2.37 23.68 23.95
CA SER A 157 3.01 23.63 22.63
C SER A 157 2.80 22.25 21.99
N ARG A 158 2.66 22.23 20.65
CA ARG A 158 2.41 21.01 19.88
C ARG A 158 3.54 20.78 18.88
N THR A 159 4.20 19.64 18.98
CA THR A 159 5.15 19.18 17.96
C THR A 159 4.41 18.85 16.66
N LEU A 160 4.79 19.50 15.57
CA LEU A 160 4.32 19.18 14.21
C LEU A 160 5.39 18.39 13.45
N LYS A 161 4.97 17.48 12.57
CA LYS A 161 5.85 16.55 11.85
C LYS A 161 6.07 16.98 10.39
N LEU A 162 7.32 16.89 9.93
CA LEU A 162 7.67 16.99 8.51
C LEU A 162 6.94 15.90 7.71
N SER A 163 6.37 16.26 6.57
CA SER A 163 5.54 15.34 5.79
C SER A 163 6.24 14.88 4.53
N THR A 164 6.50 13.57 4.48
CA THR A 164 7.08 12.92 3.30
C THR A 164 6.03 12.73 2.19
N THR A 165 6.39 12.22 0.99
CA THR A 165 5.42 11.94 -0.12
C THR A 165 4.58 10.69 0.13
N TYR A 166 4.07 10.63 1.35
CA TYR A 166 2.99 9.83 1.88
C TYR A 166 3.25 8.36 2.21
N THR A 167 3.82 7.55 1.32
CA THR A 167 3.84 6.08 1.56
C THR A 167 4.62 5.61 2.79
N PRO A 168 5.74 6.23 3.22
CA PRO A 168 6.35 5.85 4.50
C PRO A 168 5.43 6.15 5.69
N ARG A 169 4.77 7.32 5.69
CA ARG A 169 3.83 7.73 6.73
C ARG A 169 2.58 6.85 6.77
N PHE A 170 2.05 6.45 5.61
CA PHE A 170 0.94 5.50 5.50
C PHE A 170 1.30 4.13 6.11
N LEU A 171 2.57 3.72 5.99
CA LEU A 171 3.13 2.52 6.61
C LEU A 171 3.66 2.75 8.04
N GLY A 172 3.27 3.83 8.72
CA GLY A 172 3.65 4.11 10.11
C GLY A 172 5.11 4.49 10.35
N LEU A 173 5.92 4.69 9.29
CA LEU A 173 7.33 5.07 9.42
C LEU A 173 7.47 6.56 9.76
N ASP A 174 8.13 6.84 10.88
CA ASP A 174 8.15 8.16 11.49
C ASP A 174 9.54 8.59 11.98
N HIS A 175 9.81 9.90 11.96
CA HIS A 175 11.11 10.46 12.35
C HIS A 175 11.37 10.43 13.87
N GLN A 176 10.34 10.25 14.70
CA GLN A 176 10.41 10.40 16.15
C GLN A 176 10.22 9.07 16.91
N SER A 177 9.76 8.01 16.24
CA SER A 177 9.44 6.73 16.87
C SER A 177 9.37 5.56 15.89
N GLY A 178 9.53 4.33 16.39
CA GLY A 178 9.34 3.10 15.63
C GLY A 178 10.48 2.80 14.65
N LEU A 179 10.21 1.91 13.69
CA LEU A 179 11.25 1.24 12.89
C LEU A 179 12.28 2.18 12.24
N TRP A 180 11.92 3.40 11.83
CA TRP A 180 12.89 4.37 11.28
C TRP A 180 13.94 4.84 12.30
N VAL A 181 13.57 4.99 13.57
CA VAL A 181 14.49 5.27 14.67
C VAL A 181 15.32 4.03 14.97
N ASP A 182 14.66 2.88 15.18
CA ASP A 182 15.28 1.62 15.60
C ASP A 182 16.34 1.12 14.59
N SER A 183 16.06 1.26 13.29
CA SER A 183 16.92 0.83 12.18
C SER A 183 17.90 1.90 11.69
N PHE A 184 17.95 3.07 12.33
CA PHE A 184 18.67 4.25 11.83
C PHE A 184 18.38 4.53 10.34
N MET A 185 17.12 4.36 9.91
CA MET A 185 16.65 4.48 8.53
C MET A 185 17.37 3.57 7.51
N GLY A 186 17.87 2.41 7.95
CA GLY A 186 18.58 1.43 7.11
C GLY A 186 20.08 1.73 6.93
N SER A 187 20.67 2.55 7.79
CA SER A 187 22.09 2.97 7.74
C SER A 187 23.05 1.79 7.54
N GLY A 188 23.92 1.84 6.52
CA GLY A 188 24.94 0.80 6.27
C GLY A 188 24.42 -0.48 5.58
N VAL A 189 23.12 -0.60 5.33
CA VAL A 189 22.54 -1.70 4.53
C VAL A 189 22.61 -1.34 3.04
N ILE A 190 22.85 -2.33 2.19
CA ILE A 190 23.02 -2.15 0.74
C ILE A 190 21.86 -2.79 -0.01
N ILE A 191 21.05 -1.98 -0.69
CA ILE A 191 19.97 -2.44 -1.57
C ILE A 191 20.49 -2.46 -3.02
N GLY A 192 20.55 -3.66 -3.60
CA GLY A 192 20.72 -3.90 -5.03
C GLY A 192 19.40 -3.76 -5.77
N VAL A 193 19.38 -2.96 -6.84
CA VAL A 193 18.21 -2.77 -7.72
C VAL A 193 18.55 -3.30 -9.11
N VAL A 194 17.83 -4.32 -9.58
CA VAL A 194 18.00 -4.89 -10.93
C VAL A 194 16.85 -4.43 -11.83
N ASP A 195 17.14 -3.45 -12.71
CA ASP A 195 16.08 -2.70 -13.43
C ASP A 195 16.60 -2.01 -14.73
N SER A 196 15.96 -0.93 -15.22
CA SER A 196 16.32 -0.16 -16.43
C SER A 196 17.44 0.87 -16.25
N GLY A 197 17.93 1.06 -15.02
CA GLY A 197 19.06 1.91 -14.67
C GLY A 197 18.72 2.93 -13.60
N ILE A 198 19.47 4.03 -13.56
CA ILE A 198 19.20 5.15 -12.63
C ILE A 198 19.54 6.52 -13.22
N THR A 199 18.92 7.57 -12.72
CA THR A 199 19.31 8.96 -12.99
C THR A 199 20.22 9.46 -11.85
N PRO A 200 21.56 9.29 -11.93
CA PRO A 200 22.45 9.44 -10.76
C PRO A 200 22.49 10.85 -10.16
N ASN A 201 22.20 11.89 -10.97
CA ASN A 201 22.16 13.29 -10.52
C ASN A 201 20.79 13.72 -10.00
N HIS A 202 19.87 12.79 -9.76
CA HIS A 202 18.58 13.13 -9.15
C HIS A 202 18.78 13.39 -7.66
N ALA A 203 18.09 14.38 -7.10
CA ALA A 203 18.22 14.81 -5.70
C ALA A 203 18.04 13.63 -4.71
N SER A 204 17.15 12.68 -5.02
CA SER A 204 16.93 11.45 -4.24
C SER A 204 18.14 10.50 -4.18
N PHE A 205 19.18 10.70 -4.97
CA PHE A 205 20.41 9.90 -4.96
C PHE A 205 21.66 10.74 -4.67
N MET A 206 21.47 12.00 -4.27
CA MET A 206 22.55 12.82 -3.76
C MET A 206 22.89 12.42 -2.33
N ASP A 207 24.19 12.42 -2.04
CA ASP A 207 24.70 12.45 -0.68
C ASP A 207 24.78 13.91 -0.23
N ASN A 208 23.94 14.28 0.72
CA ASN A 208 23.87 15.61 1.34
C ASN A 208 24.72 15.70 2.62
N GLY A 209 25.66 14.77 2.83
CA GLY A 209 26.50 14.68 4.03
C GLY A 209 25.85 13.92 5.19
N THR A 210 24.64 13.37 5.00
CA THR A 210 23.93 12.59 6.03
C THR A 210 24.04 11.07 5.88
N MET A 211 24.66 10.60 4.78
CA MET A 211 24.89 9.18 4.53
C MET A 211 26.10 8.65 5.31
N PRO A 212 26.03 7.44 5.87
CA PRO A 212 27.23 6.74 6.36
C PRO A 212 28.24 6.51 5.22
N PRO A 213 29.54 6.32 5.53
CA PRO A 213 30.51 5.88 4.53
C PRO A 213 30.16 4.48 3.99
N LYS A 214 30.68 4.15 2.80
CA LYS A 214 30.45 2.83 2.16
C LYS A 214 30.87 1.69 3.10
N PRO A 215 30.06 0.62 3.28
CA PRO A 215 30.41 -0.48 4.17
C PRO A 215 31.65 -1.23 3.67
N THR A 216 32.53 -1.68 4.58
CA THR A 216 33.78 -2.37 4.23
C THR A 216 33.59 -3.68 3.45
N LYS A 217 32.42 -4.32 3.57
CA LYS A 217 32.03 -5.50 2.80
C LYS A 217 31.76 -5.22 1.31
N TRP A 218 31.54 -3.96 0.93
CA TRP A 218 31.15 -3.56 -0.42
C TRP A 218 32.32 -3.71 -1.40
N LYS A 219 32.13 -4.54 -2.43
CA LYS A 219 33.16 -4.84 -3.46
C LYS A 219 32.83 -4.26 -4.84
N GLY A 220 31.65 -3.64 -5.00
CA GLY A 220 31.18 -3.15 -6.28
C GLY A 220 31.77 -1.83 -6.75
N SER A 221 31.53 -1.52 -8.02
CA SER A 221 32.20 -0.43 -8.74
C SER A 221 31.23 0.58 -9.36
N CYS A 222 31.72 1.80 -9.57
CA CYS A 222 31.00 2.82 -10.33
C CYS A 222 31.39 2.76 -11.81
N ARG A 223 30.55 2.18 -12.66
CA ARG A 223 30.81 2.02 -14.11
C ARG A 223 30.11 3.08 -14.98
N PHE A 224 29.93 4.28 -14.44
CA PHE A 224 29.68 5.47 -15.27
C PHE A 224 30.99 5.99 -15.88
N ARG A 225 30.90 6.68 -17.04
CA ARG A 225 32.03 7.39 -17.65
C ARG A 225 32.66 8.43 -16.71
N ASN A 226 31.82 9.20 -16.01
CA ASN A 226 32.26 10.01 -14.89
C ASN A 226 32.02 9.22 -13.60
N LYS A 227 33.11 8.79 -12.94
CA LYS A 227 33.05 8.02 -11.68
C LYS A 227 32.53 8.84 -10.49
N THR A 228 32.55 10.17 -10.54
CA THR A 228 32.01 11.04 -9.46
C THR A 228 30.47 11.04 -9.40
N LEU A 229 29.80 10.35 -10.33
CA LEU A 229 28.35 10.13 -10.31
C LEU A 229 27.90 9.11 -9.27
N CYS A 230 28.84 8.37 -8.66
CA CYS A 230 28.59 7.57 -7.46
C CYS A 230 29.15 8.28 -6.24
N ASN A 231 28.41 8.27 -5.14
CA ASN A 231 28.69 8.94 -3.87
C ASN A 231 28.47 7.92 -2.73
N ASN A 232 28.18 8.33 -1.49
CA ASN A 232 27.80 7.38 -0.44
C ASN A 232 26.32 6.94 -0.51
N LYS A 233 25.48 7.62 -1.30
CA LYS A 233 24.10 7.22 -1.54
C LYS A 233 24.00 6.15 -2.63
N LEU A 234 24.36 6.51 -3.86
CA LEU A 234 24.54 5.58 -4.97
C LEU A 234 25.99 5.09 -4.97
N ILE A 235 26.25 3.93 -4.37
CA ILE A 235 27.63 3.47 -4.11
C ILE A 235 28.28 2.77 -5.29
N GLY A 236 27.48 2.21 -6.21
CA GLY A 236 27.91 1.66 -7.49
C GLY A 236 26.76 1.50 -8.49
N ALA A 237 27.13 1.40 -9.77
CA ALA A 237 26.16 1.28 -10.87
C ALA A 237 26.81 0.59 -12.08
N ILE A 238 26.14 -0.41 -12.66
CA ILE A 238 26.65 -1.27 -13.75
C ILE A 238 25.55 -1.45 -14.82
N ASP A 239 25.94 -1.61 -16.09
CA ASP A 239 25.04 -1.90 -17.22
C ASP A 239 25.40 -3.25 -17.86
N PHE A 240 24.40 -4.11 -17.93
CA PHE A 240 24.43 -5.45 -18.51
C PHE A 240 23.58 -5.56 -19.77
N SER A 241 22.78 -4.54 -20.16
CA SER A 241 21.72 -4.65 -21.18
C SER A 241 22.22 -4.72 -22.64
N GLY A 242 23.36 -5.39 -22.89
CA GLY A 242 23.96 -5.64 -24.21
C GLY A 242 24.32 -4.39 -25.04
N SER A 243 24.35 -3.20 -24.45
CA SER A 243 24.41 -1.96 -25.23
C SER A 243 25.82 -1.67 -25.76
N LYS A 244 25.94 -1.24 -27.04
CA LYS A 244 27.24 -0.90 -27.69
C LYS A 244 28.05 0.19 -26.98
N ARG A 245 27.45 0.92 -26.04
CA ARG A 245 28.07 1.96 -25.21
C ARG A 245 27.46 1.84 -23.81
N PRO A 246 27.94 0.89 -22.98
CA PRO A 246 27.33 0.59 -21.70
C PRO A 246 27.26 1.84 -20.81
N SER A 247 26.08 2.04 -20.23
CA SER A 247 25.73 3.21 -19.43
C SER A 247 24.62 2.81 -18.46
N PRO A 248 24.91 2.75 -17.13
CA PRO A 248 23.92 2.45 -16.09
C PRO A 248 22.81 3.52 -15.97
N LYS A 249 22.86 4.57 -16.81
CA LYS A 249 21.81 5.59 -16.86
C LYS A 249 20.51 5.00 -17.37
N ASP A 250 19.45 5.37 -16.66
CA ASP A 250 18.06 5.18 -17.08
C ASP A 250 17.78 5.95 -18.39
N ALA A 251 16.82 5.48 -19.17
CA ALA A 251 16.37 6.15 -20.38
C ALA A 251 15.32 7.22 -20.06
N LYS A 252 15.39 8.35 -20.78
CA LYS A 252 14.48 9.51 -20.59
C LYS A 252 12.99 9.20 -20.81
N ASN A 253 12.69 8.07 -21.44
CA ASN A 253 11.35 7.60 -21.81
C ASN A 253 11.01 6.24 -21.18
N ASP A 254 11.79 5.82 -20.19
CA ASP A 254 11.61 4.62 -19.37
C ASP A 254 11.38 5.09 -17.93
N GLY A 255 12.44 5.39 -17.18
CA GLY A 255 12.35 5.99 -15.84
C GLY A 255 12.04 5.02 -14.71
N HIS A 256 11.72 3.76 -15.04
CA HIS A 256 11.27 2.75 -14.09
C HIS A 256 12.33 2.47 -13.02
N GLY A 257 13.59 2.23 -13.42
CA GLY A 257 14.71 1.99 -12.51
C GLY A 257 14.99 3.17 -11.58
N THR A 258 14.88 4.40 -12.09
CA THR A 258 14.96 5.63 -11.28
C THR A 258 13.81 5.70 -10.25
N HIS A 259 12.60 5.33 -10.65
CA HIS A 259 11.40 5.38 -9.79
C HIS A 259 11.49 4.35 -8.66
N VAL A 260 11.79 3.09 -8.96
CA VAL A 260 11.86 2.02 -7.95
C VAL A 260 13.04 2.20 -6.99
N ALA A 261 14.19 2.68 -7.45
CA ALA A 261 15.31 3.02 -6.59
C ALA A 261 14.97 4.17 -5.62
N GLY A 262 14.18 5.15 -6.08
CA GLY A 262 13.66 6.23 -5.26
C GLY A 262 12.68 5.75 -4.18
N ILE A 263 11.84 4.76 -4.48
CA ILE A 263 10.91 4.16 -3.49
C ILE A 263 11.68 3.35 -2.44
N ALA A 264 12.64 2.52 -2.84
CA ALA A 264 13.38 1.66 -1.92
C ALA A 264 14.21 2.50 -0.95
N ALA A 265 15.01 3.43 -1.49
CA ALA A 265 15.96 4.21 -0.71
C ALA A 265 16.28 5.56 -1.37
N GLY A 266 15.30 6.36 -1.77
CA GLY A 266 15.54 7.78 -2.04
C GLY A 266 15.95 8.55 -0.77
N SER A 267 16.92 9.46 -0.88
CA SER A 267 17.19 10.52 0.10
C SER A 267 15.98 11.46 0.21
N PHE A 268 15.88 12.19 1.32
CA PHE A 268 14.87 13.26 1.51
C PHE A 268 15.04 14.38 0.47
N VAL A 269 13.95 14.74 -0.23
CA VAL A 269 13.89 15.83 -1.21
C VAL A 269 12.63 16.66 -0.97
N ASP A 270 12.79 17.85 -0.40
CA ASP A 270 11.68 18.75 -0.09
C ASP A 270 11.01 19.32 -1.35
N ASN A 271 9.73 19.66 -1.22
CA ASN A 271 8.91 20.22 -2.30
C ASN A 271 8.85 19.35 -3.56
N ALA A 272 8.97 18.03 -3.40
CA ALA A 272 8.68 17.06 -4.44
C ALA A 272 7.18 17.08 -4.77
N ASP A 273 6.84 17.27 -6.04
CA ASP A 273 5.47 17.23 -6.55
C ASP A 273 5.44 16.63 -7.96
N VAL A 274 4.27 16.15 -8.36
CA VAL A 274 3.97 15.80 -9.75
C VAL A 274 2.94 16.81 -10.26
N LEU A 275 3.37 17.75 -11.11
CA LEU A 275 2.49 18.76 -11.71
C LEU A 275 1.73 19.63 -10.68
N GLY A 276 2.34 19.86 -9.52
CA GLY A 276 1.76 20.57 -8.36
C GLY A 276 0.99 19.68 -7.39
N LEU A 277 0.89 18.37 -7.65
CA LEU A 277 0.08 17.41 -6.89
C LEU A 277 0.95 16.52 -6.00
N ALA A 278 0.38 16.04 -4.90
CA ALA A 278 1.04 15.29 -3.83
C ALA A 278 2.33 15.94 -3.28
N ARG A 279 2.35 17.28 -3.25
CA ARG A 279 3.49 18.07 -2.79
C ARG A 279 3.88 17.70 -1.35
N GLY A 280 5.14 17.33 -1.15
CA GLY A 280 5.73 17.00 0.16
C GLY A 280 7.24 16.75 0.06
N THR A 281 7.81 16.04 1.03
CA THR A 281 9.23 15.63 1.00
C THR A 281 9.39 14.22 0.45
N ALA A 282 9.85 14.05 -0.78
CA ALA A 282 10.05 12.70 -1.31
C ALA A 282 11.16 11.98 -0.54
N THR A 283 10.95 10.71 -0.21
CA THR A 283 11.95 9.84 0.40
C THR A 283 11.61 8.39 0.08
N GLY A 284 12.64 7.54 0.04
CA GLY A 284 12.43 6.11 0.05
C GLY A 284 12.08 5.60 1.44
N ILE A 285 11.77 4.32 1.52
CA ILE A 285 11.46 3.60 2.75
C ILE A 285 12.71 3.40 3.63
N ALA A 286 13.90 3.20 3.04
CA ALA A 286 15.17 3.16 3.76
C ALA A 286 16.10 4.32 3.35
N PRO A 287 15.84 5.57 3.79
CA PRO A 287 16.55 6.73 3.28
C PRO A 287 18.05 6.77 3.59
N LYS A 288 18.54 6.02 4.59
CA LYS A 288 19.97 5.89 4.89
C LYS A 288 20.61 4.58 4.40
N ALA A 289 19.86 3.72 3.72
CA ALA A 289 20.43 2.59 3.00
C ALA A 289 21.17 3.06 1.72
N HIS A 290 22.22 2.33 1.37
CA HIS A 290 22.98 2.52 0.14
C HIS A 290 22.28 1.87 -1.05
N LEU A 291 22.40 2.47 -2.22
CA LEU A 291 21.91 1.94 -3.49
C LEU A 291 23.06 1.41 -4.36
N ALA A 292 22.86 0.21 -4.90
CA ALA A 292 23.68 -0.39 -5.93
C ALA A 292 22.79 -0.74 -7.14
N VAL A 293 23.06 -0.19 -8.31
CA VAL A 293 22.15 -0.32 -9.48
C VAL A 293 22.75 -1.22 -10.55
N TYR A 294 21.98 -2.22 -10.95
CA TYR A 294 22.35 -3.22 -11.94
C TYR A 294 21.35 -3.14 -13.08
N LYS A 295 21.72 -2.40 -14.13
CA LYS A 295 20.86 -2.25 -15.29
C LYS A 295 20.86 -3.53 -16.12
N ALA A 296 19.76 -4.28 -16.05
CA ALA A 296 19.51 -5.49 -16.85
C ALA A 296 18.40 -5.28 -17.89
N CYS A 297 17.66 -4.17 -17.79
CA CYS A 297 16.57 -3.83 -18.70
C CYS A 297 16.95 -2.72 -19.68
N SER A 298 16.38 -2.83 -20.88
CA SER A 298 16.29 -1.79 -21.89
C SER A 298 14.83 -1.34 -22.04
N ILE A 299 14.62 -0.19 -22.68
CA ILE A 299 13.30 0.37 -23.06
C ILE A 299 12.37 -0.68 -23.72
N LYS A 300 12.93 -1.71 -24.38
CA LYS A 300 12.18 -2.72 -25.13
C LYS A 300 11.93 -4.02 -24.37
N SER A 301 12.83 -4.40 -23.48
CA SER A 301 12.83 -5.68 -22.76
C SER A 301 13.97 -5.76 -21.75
N CYS A 302 13.80 -6.63 -20.77
CA CYS A 302 14.85 -7.21 -19.95
C CYS A 302 15.15 -8.62 -20.50
N SER A 303 16.40 -9.08 -20.46
CA SER A 303 16.75 -10.43 -20.92
C SER A 303 17.26 -11.29 -19.76
N ASN A 304 16.92 -12.58 -19.75
CA ASN A 304 17.27 -13.48 -18.63
C ASN A 304 18.79 -13.54 -18.40
N GLN A 305 19.60 -13.56 -19.47
CA GLN A 305 21.05 -13.53 -19.38
C GLN A 305 21.58 -12.26 -18.68
N ASP A 306 21.01 -11.08 -18.96
CA ASP A 306 21.45 -9.81 -18.37
C ASP A 306 20.99 -9.70 -16.91
N ILE A 307 19.81 -10.24 -16.59
CA ILE A 307 19.27 -10.33 -15.22
C ILE A 307 20.13 -11.27 -14.36
N VAL A 308 20.48 -12.45 -14.87
CA VAL A 308 21.32 -13.42 -14.15
C VAL A 308 22.72 -12.85 -13.91
N ALA A 309 23.33 -12.20 -14.91
CA ALA A 309 24.61 -11.51 -14.76
C ALA A 309 24.55 -10.34 -13.74
N ALA A 310 23.42 -9.63 -13.69
CA ALA A 310 23.18 -8.60 -12.69
C ALA A 310 23.06 -9.17 -11.26
N ILE A 311 22.36 -10.30 -11.08
CA ILE A 311 22.25 -10.98 -9.78
C ILE A 311 23.62 -11.53 -9.33
N ASP A 312 24.39 -12.15 -10.22
CA ASP A 312 25.73 -12.69 -9.91
C ASP A 312 26.71 -11.59 -9.44
N GLU A 313 26.83 -10.49 -10.21
CA GLU A 313 27.66 -9.35 -9.78
C GLU A 313 27.09 -8.68 -8.52
N ALA A 314 25.78 -8.77 -8.24
CA ALA A 314 25.21 -8.28 -6.97
C ALA A 314 25.64 -9.13 -5.78
N ILE A 315 25.59 -10.46 -5.90
CA ILE A 315 26.11 -11.40 -4.90
C ILE A 315 27.58 -11.11 -4.61
N LYS A 316 28.39 -11.06 -5.67
CA LYS A 316 29.83 -10.78 -5.61
C LYS A 316 30.17 -9.42 -4.98
N ASN A 317 29.34 -8.40 -5.22
CA ASN A 317 29.53 -7.05 -4.67
C ASN A 317 29.14 -6.94 -3.19
N GLY A 318 28.42 -7.92 -2.63
CA GLY A 318 28.02 -7.96 -1.22
C GLY A 318 26.82 -7.07 -0.89
N VAL A 319 25.78 -7.06 -1.74
CA VAL A 319 24.49 -6.44 -1.39
C VAL A 319 23.77 -7.24 -0.29
N ASP A 320 22.92 -6.60 0.50
CA ASP A 320 22.13 -7.25 1.55
C ASP A 320 20.72 -7.64 1.07
N ILE A 321 20.14 -6.77 0.24
CA ILE A 321 18.78 -6.89 -0.29
C ILE A 321 18.85 -6.76 -1.81
N LEU A 322 18.06 -7.55 -2.54
CA LEU A 322 17.81 -7.42 -3.97
C LEU A 322 16.34 -7.07 -4.21
N SER A 323 16.11 -6.01 -4.99
CA SER A 323 14.80 -5.60 -5.48
C SER A 323 14.74 -5.80 -6.99
N LEU A 324 13.85 -6.68 -7.45
CA LEU A 324 13.60 -6.95 -8.86
C LEU A 324 12.13 -6.67 -9.19
N SER A 325 11.86 -5.48 -9.74
CA SER A 325 10.53 -5.06 -10.17
C SER A 325 10.18 -5.63 -11.56
N LEU A 326 10.42 -6.93 -11.74
CA LEU A 326 10.39 -7.66 -12.99
C LEU A 326 9.40 -8.83 -12.91
N GLU A 327 8.69 -9.12 -14.00
CA GLU A 327 7.85 -10.31 -14.15
C GLU A 327 8.34 -11.16 -15.33
N GLY A 328 8.22 -12.47 -15.21
CA GLY A 328 8.52 -13.45 -16.25
C GLY A 328 7.31 -14.33 -16.57
N LYS A 329 7.50 -15.34 -17.41
CA LYS A 329 6.54 -16.43 -17.55
C LYS A 329 6.72 -17.39 -16.36
N SER A 330 5.64 -17.83 -15.72
CA SER A 330 5.68 -18.92 -14.74
C SER A 330 6.25 -20.19 -15.39
N LEU A 331 7.31 -20.76 -14.79
CA LEU A 331 8.01 -21.96 -15.26
C LEU A 331 8.32 -22.90 -14.07
N PRO A 332 8.60 -24.19 -14.31
CA PRO A 332 9.25 -25.06 -13.33
C PRO A 332 10.62 -24.50 -12.92
N PHE A 333 11.02 -24.64 -11.66
CA PHE A 333 12.22 -23.96 -11.16
C PHE A 333 13.54 -24.43 -11.79
N TYR A 334 13.59 -25.64 -12.36
CA TYR A 334 14.76 -26.12 -13.12
C TYR A 334 14.87 -25.50 -14.53
N ASP A 335 13.81 -24.87 -15.04
CA ASP A 335 13.76 -24.15 -16.33
C ASP A 335 13.76 -22.62 -16.13
N ASP A 336 13.48 -22.15 -14.91
CA ASP A 336 13.52 -20.74 -14.54
C ASP A 336 14.90 -20.32 -14.00
N ILE A 337 15.78 -19.92 -14.92
CA ILE A 337 17.13 -19.45 -14.59
C ILE A 337 17.15 -18.22 -13.66
N MET A 338 16.07 -17.41 -13.62
CA MET A 338 15.97 -16.27 -12.71
C MET A 338 15.66 -16.74 -11.28
N MET A 339 14.81 -17.76 -11.12
CA MET A 339 14.58 -18.40 -9.81
C MET A 339 15.83 -19.12 -9.29
N ILE A 340 16.62 -19.76 -10.17
CA ILE A 340 17.91 -20.39 -9.80
C ILE A 340 18.93 -19.34 -9.31
N ALA A 341 19.05 -18.22 -10.02
CA ALA A 341 19.95 -17.13 -9.61
C ALA A 341 19.53 -16.50 -8.27
N THR A 342 18.23 -16.34 -8.02
CA THR A 342 17.74 -15.81 -6.73
C THR A 342 17.91 -16.79 -5.57
N LEU A 343 17.85 -18.12 -5.79
CA LEU A 343 18.22 -19.10 -4.76
C LEU A 343 19.70 -19.00 -4.39
N SER A 344 20.56 -18.76 -5.39
CA SER A 344 21.99 -18.53 -5.17
C SER A 344 22.24 -17.27 -4.33
N ALA A 345 21.47 -16.19 -4.56
CA ALA A 345 21.50 -14.98 -3.72
C ALA A 345 21.03 -15.26 -2.29
N VAL A 346 19.96 -16.03 -2.11
CA VAL A 346 19.44 -16.42 -0.78
C VAL A 346 20.45 -17.28 -0.02
N ARG A 347 21.15 -18.21 -0.68
CA ARG A 347 22.28 -18.97 -0.09
C ARG A 347 23.46 -18.07 0.28
N ALA A 348 23.71 -16.99 -0.46
CA ALA A 348 24.64 -15.91 -0.08
C ALA A 348 24.11 -14.97 1.02
N LYS A 349 22.97 -15.30 1.66
CA LYS A 349 22.29 -14.54 2.74
C LYS A 349 21.70 -13.20 2.31
N ILE A 350 21.38 -13.07 1.02
CA ILE A 350 20.80 -11.86 0.42
C ILE A 350 19.29 -12.01 0.34
N PHE A 351 18.54 -11.05 0.90
CA PHE A 351 17.06 -11.06 0.82
C PHE A 351 16.62 -10.67 -0.59
N VAL A 352 15.57 -11.30 -1.13
CA VAL A 352 15.11 -11.05 -2.51
C VAL A 352 13.63 -10.69 -2.53
N CYS A 353 13.31 -9.48 -3.00
CA CYS A 353 11.96 -9.02 -3.29
C CYS A 353 11.70 -9.05 -4.80
N MET A 354 10.55 -9.61 -5.21
CA MET A 354 10.11 -9.60 -6.60
C MET A 354 8.63 -9.22 -6.73
N ALA A 355 8.28 -8.60 -7.85
CA ALA A 355 6.89 -8.26 -8.17
C ALA A 355 6.03 -9.52 -8.35
N ALA A 356 4.77 -9.52 -7.89
CA ALA A 356 3.83 -10.60 -8.22
C ALA A 356 3.48 -10.62 -9.72
N GLY A 357 3.45 -9.44 -10.34
CA GLY A 357 3.10 -9.21 -11.74
C GLY A 357 1.88 -8.30 -11.91
N ASN A 358 1.68 -7.81 -13.12
CA ASN A 358 0.60 -6.87 -13.47
C ASN A 358 -0.44 -7.50 -14.43
N SER A 359 -0.56 -8.83 -14.41
CA SER A 359 -1.39 -9.63 -15.33
C SER A 359 -2.74 -10.06 -14.72
N GLY A 360 -3.13 -9.53 -13.57
CA GLY A 360 -4.43 -9.77 -12.93
C GLY A 360 -5.64 -9.29 -13.74
N PRO A 361 -6.88 -9.52 -13.25
CA PRO A 361 -7.23 -10.09 -11.94
C PRO A 361 -7.48 -11.61 -11.99
N ASN A 362 -7.24 -12.26 -13.13
CA ASN A 362 -7.52 -13.70 -13.28
C ASN A 362 -6.61 -14.54 -12.35
N PRO A 363 -7.10 -15.67 -11.80
CA PRO A 363 -6.27 -16.64 -11.08
C PRO A 363 -5.09 -17.16 -11.92
N LYS A 364 -4.04 -17.63 -11.25
CA LYS A 364 -2.82 -18.21 -11.86
C LYS A 364 -2.07 -17.24 -12.79
N THR A 365 -2.07 -15.95 -12.45
CA THR A 365 -1.36 -14.89 -13.19
C THR A 365 -0.08 -14.41 -12.48
N VAL A 366 0.19 -14.90 -11.27
CA VAL A 366 1.44 -14.60 -10.54
C VAL A 366 2.66 -15.22 -11.25
N ALA A 367 3.64 -14.38 -11.56
CA ALA A 367 4.83 -14.77 -12.30
C ALA A 367 5.89 -15.40 -11.37
N ASN A 368 6.31 -14.67 -10.35
CA ASN A 368 7.45 -15.02 -9.51
C ASN A 368 7.00 -15.89 -8.31
N GLY A 369 6.98 -17.20 -8.49
CA GLY A 369 6.36 -18.14 -7.55
C GLY A 369 7.27 -18.83 -6.52
N ALA A 370 8.60 -18.68 -6.61
CA ALA A 370 9.52 -19.46 -5.77
C ALA A 370 9.35 -19.19 -4.26
N PRO A 371 9.56 -20.20 -3.39
CA PRO A 371 9.44 -19.98 -1.95
C PRO A 371 10.57 -19.13 -1.37
N TRP A 372 11.79 -19.19 -1.92
CA TRP A 372 12.94 -18.46 -1.36
C TRP A 372 12.87 -16.93 -1.52
N ILE A 373 12.05 -16.41 -2.41
CA ILE A 373 11.82 -14.96 -2.61
C ILE A 373 10.58 -14.46 -1.84
N LEU A 374 10.53 -13.14 -1.60
CA LEU A 374 9.30 -12.43 -1.20
C LEU A 374 8.62 -11.86 -2.45
N THR A 375 7.42 -12.33 -2.75
CA THR A 375 6.60 -11.98 -3.91
C THR A 375 5.52 -10.97 -3.52
N VAL A 376 5.55 -9.78 -4.11
CA VAL A 376 4.81 -8.61 -3.62
C VAL A 376 3.65 -8.22 -4.55
N GLY A 377 2.42 -8.26 -4.03
CA GLY A 377 1.22 -7.74 -4.67
C GLY A 377 1.03 -6.22 -4.43
N ALA A 378 0.17 -5.59 -5.22
CA ALA A 378 -0.02 -4.13 -5.21
C ALA A 378 -1.35 -3.70 -4.59
N SER A 379 -1.27 -2.76 -3.65
CA SER A 379 -2.44 -2.15 -3.00
C SER A 379 -2.52 -0.63 -3.17
N THR A 380 -3.70 -0.07 -2.91
CA THR A 380 -3.90 1.38 -2.73
C THR A 380 -3.37 1.87 -1.39
N HIS A 381 -2.97 3.14 -1.34
CA HIS A 381 -2.87 3.95 -0.10
C HIS A 381 -4.07 4.91 -0.02
N ASP A 382 -4.34 5.57 1.10
CA ASP A 382 -5.54 6.42 1.27
C ASP A 382 -5.40 7.87 0.73
N ARG A 383 -4.28 8.20 0.07
CA ARG A 383 -4.17 9.42 -0.76
C ARG A 383 -4.83 9.22 -2.13
N ARG A 384 -5.53 10.24 -2.62
CA ARG A 384 -6.13 10.33 -3.97
C ARG A 384 -5.79 11.68 -4.62
N VAL A 385 -5.67 11.71 -5.95
CA VAL A 385 -5.48 12.96 -6.71
C VAL A 385 -6.81 13.30 -7.41
N SER A 386 -7.74 13.82 -6.62
CA SER A 386 -9.18 13.84 -6.91
C SER A 386 -9.56 14.76 -8.09
N ALA A 387 -10.38 14.22 -8.98
CA ALA A 387 -11.09 14.96 -10.04
C ALA A 387 -12.56 14.52 -10.05
N THR A 388 -13.49 15.46 -10.16
CA THR A 388 -14.93 15.21 -10.22
C THR A 388 -15.44 15.50 -11.62
N VAL A 389 -16.13 14.54 -12.25
CA VAL A 389 -16.88 14.78 -13.48
C VAL A 389 -18.30 15.21 -13.10
N LYS A 390 -18.72 16.39 -13.54
CA LYS A 390 -20.08 16.92 -13.38
C LYS A 390 -20.79 16.85 -14.73
N LEU A 391 -21.84 16.07 -14.83
CA LEU A 391 -22.63 15.89 -16.06
C LEU A 391 -23.70 16.98 -16.18
N GLY A 392 -24.14 17.29 -17.40
CA GLY A 392 -25.13 18.35 -17.66
C GLY A 392 -26.52 18.11 -17.06
N ASN A 393 -26.81 16.91 -16.55
CA ASN A 393 -28.01 16.58 -15.77
C ASN A 393 -27.82 16.74 -14.24
N GLY A 394 -26.72 17.33 -13.79
CA GLY A 394 -26.42 17.54 -12.36
C GLY A 394 -25.80 16.33 -11.66
N VAL A 395 -25.63 15.19 -12.32
CA VAL A 395 -24.97 14.03 -11.73
C VAL A 395 -23.46 14.29 -11.62
N GLU A 396 -22.96 14.27 -10.39
CA GLU A 396 -21.53 14.33 -10.08
C GLU A 396 -20.97 12.93 -9.78
N VAL A 397 -19.76 12.66 -10.26
CA VAL A 397 -19.07 11.38 -10.06
C VAL A 397 -17.58 11.58 -9.85
N GLU A 398 -16.99 10.79 -8.96
CA GLU A 398 -15.57 10.90 -8.63
C GLU A 398 -14.65 10.07 -9.55
N GLY A 399 -13.42 10.53 -9.65
CA GLY A 399 -12.28 9.89 -10.30
C GLY A 399 -10.96 10.55 -9.87
N GLU A 400 -9.88 10.21 -10.57
CA GLU A 400 -8.54 10.71 -10.31
C GLU A 400 -7.89 11.37 -11.54
N SER A 401 -6.88 12.22 -11.31
CA SER A 401 -6.11 12.87 -12.37
C SER A 401 -4.78 13.42 -11.89
N GLY A 402 -3.69 13.01 -12.56
CA GLY A 402 -2.34 13.57 -12.36
C GLY A 402 -2.08 14.90 -13.08
N TYR A 403 -3.02 15.42 -13.89
CA TYR A 403 -2.83 16.72 -14.57
C TYR A 403 -4.06 17.63 -14.41
N GLN A 404 -3.91 18.59 -13.49
CA GLN A 404 -4.98 19.48 -13.03
C GLN A 404 -4.65 20.96 -13.30
N PRO A 405 -4.70 21.44 -14.56
CA PRO A 405 -4.35 22.83 -14.89
C PRO A 405 -5.42 23.81 -14.41
N SER A 406 -5.00 24.81 -13.62
CA SER A 406 -5.88 25.86 -13.06
C SER A 406 -6.61 26.73 -14.10
N THR A 407 -6.17 26.71 -15.35
CA THR A 407 -6.83 27.43 -16.46
C THR A 407 -7.95 26.62 -17.12
N PHE A 408 -8.26 25.42 -16.65
CA PHE A 408 -9.29 24.56 -17.24
C PHE A 408 -10.59 24.60 -16.42
N ASN A 409 -11.44 25.58 -16.76
CA ASN A 409 -12.83 25.69 -16.28
C ASN A 409 -13.82 25.42 -17.43
N ALA A 410 -13.53 24.44 -18.29
CA ALA A 410 -14.34 24.17 -19.47
C ALA A 410 -15.46 23.17 -19.17
N THR A 411 -16.69 23.67 -19.03
CA THR A 411 -17.87 22.90 -19.41
C THR A 411 -17.88 22.78 -20.93
N GLY A 412 -18.08 21.57 -21.45
CA GLY A 412 -18.08 21.34 -22.91
C GLY A 412 -18.95 20.17 -23.30
N ASN A 413 -19.29 20.10 -24.59
CA ASN A 413 -20.01 18.96 -25.14
C ASN A 413 -19.17 17.69 -24.95
N ILE A 414 -19.77 16.66 -24.36
CA ILE A 414 -19.15 15.35 -24.16
C ILE A 414 -19.49 14.44 -25.35
N ILE A 415 -18.52 13.65 -25.79
CA ILE A 415 -18.69 12.68 -26.88
C ILE A 415 -17.95 11.38 -26.57
N PHE A 416 -18.54 10.23 -26.94
CA PHE A 416 -17.88 8.94 -26.90
C PHE A 416 -17.68 8.44 -28.35
N PRO A 417 -16.46 8.57 -28.92
CA PRO A 417 -16.17 8.06 -30.26
C PRO A 417 -16.40 6.56 -30.32
N GLY A 418 -17.11 6.10 -31.34
CA GLY A 418 -17.49 4.69 -31.46
C GLY A 418 -18.70 4.27 -30.65
N PHE A 419 -19.47 5.19 -30.06
CA PHE A 419 -20.69 4.80 -29.38
C PHE A 419 -21.68 4.12 -30.34
N GLY A 420 -21.96 2.83 -30.12
CA GLY A 420 -22.74 1.99 -31.04
C GLY A 420 -21.96 1.36 -32.20
N GLN A 421 -20.62 1.51 -32.27
CA GLN A 421 -19.76 0.91 -33.29
C GLN A 421 -18.58 0.16 -32.66
N ASN A 422 -18.30 -1.06 -33.12
CA ASN A 422 -17.16 -1.83 -32.61
C ASN A 422 -15.81 -1.24 -33.07
N GLY A 423 -14.84 -1.18 -32.17
CA GLY A 423 -13.42 -0.93 -32.48
C GLY A 423 -12.88 0.50 -32.29
N THR A 424 -13.71 1.48 -31.93
CA THR A 424 -13.27 2.90 -31.83
C THR A 424 -13.31 3.52 -30.43
N LEU A 425 -13.85 2.81 -29.43
CA LEU A 425 -13.98 3.27 -28.03
C LEU A 425 -12.64 3.59 -27.32
N GLY A 426 -11.51 3.06 -27.80
CA GLY A 426 -10.20 3.16 -27.16
C GLY A 426 -9.40 4.44 -27.42
N CYS A 427 -9.96 5.44 -28.12
CA CYS A 427 -9.26 6.69 -28.47
C CYS A 427 -7.88 6.49 -29.13
N LYS A 428 -7.77 5.47 -29.99
CA LYS A 428 -6.63 5.30 -30.91
C LYS A 428 -6.64 6.40 -31.97
N LYS A 429 -5.53 6.58 -32.68
CA LYS A 429 -5.41 7.56 -33.78
C LYS A 429 -6.52 7.43 -34.83
N ASN A 430 -6.94 6.20 -35.17
CA ASN A 430 -8.01 5.91 -36.13
C ASN A 430 -9.43 6.02 -35.53
N SER A 431 -9.59 6.14 -34.21
CA SER A 431 -10.90 6.25 -33.54
C SER A 431 -11.69 7.51 -33.92
N PHE A 432 -11.02 8.52 -34.48
CA PHE A 432 -11.63 9.82 -34.80
C PHE A 432 -11.92 10.02 -36.29
N ASN A 433 -11.56 9.07 -37.17
CA ASN A 433 -11.71 9.20 -38.63
C ASN A 433 -13.15 9.59 -39.04
N ASN A 434 -14.15 9.06 -38.33
CA ASN A 434 -15.57 9.27 -38.59
C ASN A 434 -16.26 10.06 -37.44
N THR A 435 -15.52 10.80 -36.61
CA THR A 435 -16.10 11.47 -35.42
C THR A 435 -15.40 12.78 -35.11
N ASN A 436 -16.12 13.90 -35.29
CA ASN A 436 -15.61 15.22 -34.95
C ASN A 436 -15.59 15.44 -33.42
N VAL A 437 -14.39 15.36 -32.84
CA VAL A 437 -14.09 15.61 -31.41
C VAL A 437 -13.51 17.01 -31.13
N LYS A 438 -13.35 17.86 -32.15
CA LYS A 438 -12.76 19.20 -31.99
C LYS A 438 -13.59 20.04 -31.03
N GLY A 439 -12.96 20.60 -30.00
CA GLY A 439 -13.62 21.42 -28.97
C GLY A 439 -14.43 20.65 -27.92
N LYS A 440 -14.37 19.30 -27.90
CA LYS A 440 -15.20 18.45 -27.04
C LYS A 440 -14.41 17.77 -25.92
N ILE A 441 -15.12 17.32 -24.89
CA ILE A 441 -14.61 16.38 -23.88
C ILE A 441 -14.84 14.96 -24.42
N VAL A 442 -13.78 14.15 -24.49
CA VAL A 442 -13.81 12.85 -25.15
C VAL A 442 -13.79 11.72 -24.12
N LEU A 443 -14.81 10.86 -24.15
CA LEU A 443 -14.87 9.64 -23.36
C LEU A 443 -14.02 8.55 -24.04
N CYS A 444 -13.12 7.91 -23.29
CA CYS A 444 -12.16 6.91 -23.80
C CYS A 444 -12.16 5.68 -22.91
N SER A 445 -12.40 4.50 -23.48
CA SER A 445 -12.45 3.24 -22.73
C SER A 445 -11.11 2.53 -22.70
N ILE A 446 -10.75 1.99 -21.54
CA ILE A 446 -9.57 1.14 -21.37
C ILE A 446 -9.85 -0.22 -22.04
N LYS A 447 -9.62 -0.28 -23.34
CA LYS A 447 -9.58 -1.55 -24.08
C LYS A 447 -8.23 -1.79 -24.76
N GLU A 448 -7.58 -0.74 -25.25
CA GLU A 448 -6.41 -0.89 -26.12
C GLU A 448 -5.49 0.35 -26.04
N GLY A 449 -4.17 0.15 -25.89
CA GLY A 449 -3.15 1.20 -25.91
C GLY A 449 -2.78 1.77 -24.54
N LYS A 450 -1.70 2.57 -24.48
CA LYS A 450 -1.24 3.19 -23.23
C LYS A 450 -2.10 4.40 -22.86
N TYR A 451 -2.40 4.57 -21.57
CA TYR A 451 -3.17 5.69 -21.01
C TYR A 451 -2.74 7.07 -21.55
N ARG A 452 -1.43 7.31 -21.60
CA ARG A 452 -0.88 8.58 -22.10
C ARG A 452 -1.09 8.77 -23.60
N ASP A 453 -1.01 7.70 -24.39
CA ASP A 453 -1.20 7.75 -25.85
C ASP A 453 -2.65 8.11 -26.20
N MET A 454 -3.64 7.65 -25.42
CA MET A 454 -5.04 8.08 -25.56
C MET A 454 -5.15 9.61 -25.47
N SER A 455 -4.50 10.22 -24.46
CA SER A 455 -4.49 11.69 -24.31
C SER A 455 -3.78 12.38 -25.48
N VAL A 456 -2.66 11.84 -25.97
CA VAL A 456 -1.97 12.40 -27.14
C VAL A 456 -2.86 12.37 -28.38
N ASN A 457 -3.56 11.26 -28.62
CA ASN A 457 -4.46 11.09 -29.75
C ASN A 457 -5.67 12.05 -29.68
N VAL A 458 -6.33 12.15 -28.51
CA VAL A 458 -7.44 13.09 -28.27
C VAL A 458 -7.02 14.54 -28.50
N LYS A 459 -5.85 14.94 -27.98
CA LYS A 459 -5.30 16.29 -28.16
C LYS A 459 -5.02 16.59 -29.62
N ASN A 460 -4.40 15.65 -30.35
CA ASN A 460 -4.09 15.81 -31.76
C ASN A 460 -5.35 15.89 -32.65
N ALA A 461 -6.45 15.24 -32.24
CA ALA A 461 -7.75 15.38 -32.88
C ALA A 461 -8.54 16.65 -32.49
N GLY A 462 -7.95 17.51 -31.65
CA GLY A 462 -8.54 18.79 -31.22
C GLY A 462 -9.51 18.71 -30.04
N GLY A 463 -9.56 17.58 -29.32
CA GLY A 463 -10.31 17.46 -28.07
C GLY A 463 -9.71 18.33 -26.96
N VAL A 464 -10.57 18.91 -26.10
CA VAL A 464 -10.16 19.85 -25.03
C VAL A 464 -10.09 19.20 -23.66
N GLY A 465 -10.80 18.10 -23.45
CA GLY A 465 -10.82 17.31 -22.21
C GLY A 465 -10.92 15.81 -22.54
N MET A 466 -10.53 14.95 -21.60
CA MET A 466 -10.69 13.49 -21.73
C MET A 466 -11.29 12.90 -20.45
N ILE A 467 -12.15 11.90 -20.58
CA ILE A 467 -12.60 11.10 -19.44
C ILE A 467 -12.25 9.64 -19.76
N VAL A 468 -11.36 9.05 -18.97
CA VAL A 468 -10.98 7.63 -19.09
C VAL A 468 -11.96 6.80 -18.29
N VAL A 469 -12.61 5.84 -18.94
CA VAL A 469 -13.58 4.93 -18.30
C VAL A 469 -13.07 3.50 -18.26
N ASN A 470 -13.09 2.94 -17.04
CA ASN A 470 -12.90 1.51 -16.80
C ASN A 470 -13.95 0.66 -17.53
N THR A 471 -13.53 -0.52 -17.98
CA THR A 471 -14.46 -1.63 -18.22
C THR A 471 -14.68 -2.40 -16.91
N PHE A 472 -15.51 -3.45 -16.94
CA PHE A 472 -15.69 -4.33 -15.78
C PHE A 472 -14.35 -4.90 -15.27
N ARG A 473 -13.38 -5.17 -16.15
CA ARG A 473 -12.08 -5.73 -15.77
C ARG A 473 -11.25 -4.80 -14.88
N GLU A 474 -11.30 -3.49 -15.11
CA GLU A 474 -10.55 -2.51 -14.32
C GLU A 474 -11.29 -2.11 -13.02
N GLY A 475 -12.57 -2.47 -12.89
CA GLY A 475 -13.34 -2.34 -11.65
C GLY A 475 -13.30 -0.94 -11.02
N ALA A 476 -12.92 -0.87 -9.76
CA ALA A 476 -12.76 0.33 -8.94
C ALA A 476 -11.44 1.09 -9.15
N THR A 477 -10.40 0.46 -9.71
CA THR A 477 -9.05 1.04 -9.83
C THR A 477 -9.04 2.29 -10.71
N THR A 478 -8.55 3.41 -10.17
CA THR A 478 -8.33 4.66 -10.93
C THR A 478 -6.90 5.17 -10.79
N LEU A 479 -6.38 5.80 -11.84
CA LEU A 479 -4.94 6.08 -11.99
C LEU A 479 -4.67 7.56 -12.27
N SER A 480 -3.66 8.10 -11.59
CA SER A 480 -3.30 9.52 -11.59
C SER A 480 -2.15 9.85 -12.56
N TYR A 481 -2.23 9.38 -13.81
CA TYR A 481 -1.13 9.57 -14.78
C TYR A 481 -0.98 11.01 -15.30
N ASP A 482 0.20 11.32 -15.88
CA ASP A 482 0.61 12.64 -16.40
C ASP A 482 0.06 12.94 -17.81
N TYR A 483 -1.26 12.83 -17.98
CA TYR A 483 -1.94 13.06 -19.26
C TYR A 483 -1.58 14.41 -19.93
N VAL A 484 -1.48 14.44 -21.26
CA VAL A 484 -1.04 15.66 -21.99
C VAL A 484 -2.13 16.72 -22.18
N LEU A 485 -3.33 16.45 -21.69
CA LEU A 485 -4.49 17.33 -21.66
C LEU A 485 -5.35 17.05 -20.41
N PRO A 486 -6.24 17.99 -20.00
CA PRO A 486 -7.12 17.84 -18.84
C PRO A 486 -7.91 16.53 -18.91
N THR A 487 -7.74 15.67 -17.91
CA THR A 487 -8.27 14.31 -17.92
C THR A 487 -8.88 13.96 -16.56
N ALA A 488 -9.92 13.12 -16.51
CA ALA A 488 -10.33 12.40 -15.31
C ALA A 488 -10.45 10.90 -15.60
N HIS A 489 -9.87 10.06 -14.76
CA HIS A 489 -10.01 8.60 -14.83
C HIS A 489 -11.02 8.13 -13.78
N VAL A 490 -12.11 7.52 -14.25
CA VAL A 490 -13.23 7.09 -13.40
C VAL A 490 -13.44 5.57 -13.42
N ASN A 491 -13.92 5.03 -12.30
CA ASN A 491 -14.19 3.61 -12.13
C ASN A 491 -15.39 3.10 -12.96
N TYR A 492 -15.59 1.78 -13.01
CA TYR A 492 -16.61 1.15 -13.86
C TYR A 492 -18.05 1.51 -13.46
N THR A 493 -18.35 1.58 -12.16
CA THR A 493 -19.67 1.98 -11.65
C THR A 493 -20.02 3.41 -12.06
N THR A 494 -19.05 4.32 -11.99
CA THR A 494 -19.15 5.68 -12.51
C THR A 494 -19.26 5.70 -14.03
N ALA A 495 -18.43 4.94 -14.75
CA ALA A 495 -18.45 4.86 -16.21
C ALA A 495 -19.84 4.50 -16.74
N ARG A 496 -20.53 3.55 -16.09
CA ARG A 496 -21.93 3.20 -16.39
C ARG A 496 -22.88 4.39 -16.26
N LYS A 497 -22.72 5.24 -15.24
CA LYS A 497 -23.54 6.45 -15.06
C LYS A 497 -23.32 7.43 -16.22
N ILE A 498 -22.07 7.69 -16.60
CA ILE A 498 -21.71 8.58 -17.72
C ILE A 498 -22.24 8.03 -19.05
N VAL A 499 -22.06 6.74 -19.31
CA VAL A 499 -22.54 6.10 -20.56
C VAL A 499 -24.07 6.09 -20.63
N ASN A 500 -24.78 5.88 -19.53
CA ASN A 500 -26.24 5.96 -19.50
C ASN A 500 -26.74 7.40 -19.69
N TYR A 501 -26.05 8.40 -19.14
CA TYR A 501 -26.32 9.81 -19.43
C TYR A 501 -26.20 10.11 -20.94
N LEU A 502 -25.14 9.62 -21.59
CA LEU A 502 -24.94 9.78 -23.03
C LEU A 502 -25.98 9.05 -23.89
N ARG A 503 -26.54 7.92 -23.44
CA ARG A 503 -27.65 7.22 -24.13
C ARG A 503 -28.95 8.01 -24.11
N ASN A 504 -29.24 8.62 -22.98
CA ASN A 504 -30.55 9.20 -22.67
C ASN A 504 -30.63 10.71 -22.95
N THR A 505 -29.52 11.32 -23.37
CA THR A 505 -29.42 12.76 -23.66
C THR A 505 -29.22 12.97 -25.16
N SER A 506 -29.78 14.05 -25.70
CA SER A 506 -29.58 14.45 -27.09
C SER A 506 -28.12 14.85 -27.37
N SER A 507 -27.81 15.17 -28.64
CA SER A 507 -26.47 15.58 -29.12
C SER A 507 -25.86 16.82 -28.46
N ALA A 508 -26.56 17.45 -27.53
CA ALA A 508 -26.12 18.57 -26.69
C ALA A 508 -25.66 18.14 -25.27
N ALA A 509 -25.39 16.86 -25.03
CA ALA A 509 -24.86 16.38 -23.75
C ALA A 509 -23.56 17.10 -23.36
N THR A 510 -23.46 17.58 -22.12
CA THR A 510 -22.32 18.33 -21.59
C THR A 510 -21.69 17.66 -20.37
N ALA A 511 -20.42 17.95 -20.14
CA ALA A 511 -19.71 17.60 -18.92
C ALA A 511 -18.73 18.71 -18.53
N THR A 512 -18.33 18.72 -17.25
CA THR A 512 -17.26 19.54 -16.70
C THR A 512 -16.33 18.63 -15.90
N ILE A 513 -15.02 18.82 -16.00
CA ILE A 513 -14.05 18.15 -15.11
C ILE A 513 -13.60 19.20 -14.09
N ALA A 514 -14.02 19.03 -12.84
CA ALA A 514 -13.58 19.84 -11.70
C ALA A 514 -12.37 19.17 -11.04
N PHE A 515 -11.34 19.96 -10.75
CA PHE A 515 -10.08 19.48 -10.18
C PHE A 515 -9.98 19.84 -8.70
N ASN A 516 -9.77 18.84 -7.85
CA ASN A 516 -9.87 18.99 -6.38
C ASN A 516 -8.50 18.82 -5.68
N GLY A 517 -7.40 18.75 -6.43
CA GLY A 517 -6.05 18.58 -5.90
C GLY A 517 -5.82 17.21 -5.25
N THR A 518 -4.96 17.19 -4.24
CA THR A 518 -4.63 15.97 -3.48
C THR A 518 -5.48 15.89 -2.22
N LYS A 519 -6.15 14.75 -2.02
CA LYS A 519 -6.91 14.41 -0.81
C LYS A 519 -6.26 13.21 -0.11
N PHE A 520 -6.52 13.08 1.19
CA PHE A 520 -6.08 11.99 2.07
C PHE A 520 -7.30 11.43 2.82
N GLY A 521 -7.19 10.27 3.47
CA GLY A 521 -8.33 9.66 4.16
C GLY A 521 -9.34 8.98 3.25
N ALA A 522 -8.97 8.62 2.01
CA ALA A 522 -9.86 7.86 1.13
C ALA A 522 -10.18 6.47 1.70
N ARG A 523 -11.41 6.00 1.45
CA ARG A 523 -11.92 4.70 1.92
C ARG A 523 -12.72 3.98 0.82
N PRO A 524 -12.75 2.64 0.80
CA PRO A 524 -11.88 1.74 1.57
C PRO A 524 -10.40 1.90 1.18
N SER A 525 -9.48 1.60 2.10
CA SER A 525 -8.04 1.64 1.83
C SER A 525 -7.23 0.96 2.95
N PRO A 526 -6.22 0.11 2.65
CA PRO A 526 -5.85 -0.38 1.32
C PRO A 526 -6.93 -1.25 0.66
N THR A 527 -6.90 -1.28 -0.67
CA THR A 527 -7.61 -2.22 -1.56
C THR A 527 -6.62 -2.83 -2.54
N ILE A 528 -6.94 -4.01 -3.08
CA ILE A 528 -6.09 -4.69 -4.07
C ILE A 528 -6.31 -4.07 -5.44
N GLY A 529 -5.24 -3.68 -6.15
CA GLY A 529 -5.35 -3.19 -7.52
C GLY A 529 -5.75 -4.30 -8.49
N TYR A 530 -6.67 -4.04 -9.42
CA TYR A 530 -7.20 -5.06 -10.35
C TYR A 530 -6.08 -5.76 -11.15
N PHE A 531 -5.00 -5.04 -11.46
CA PHE A 531 -3.87 -5.54 -12.25
C PHE A 531 -2.96 -6.47 -11.45
N SER A 532 -2.98 -6.42 -10.11
CA SER A 532 -2.09 -7.22 -9.25
C SER A 532 -2.32 -8.70 -9.56
N SER A 533 -1.27 -9.39 -10.02
CA SER A 533 -1.35 -10.79 -10.39
C SER A 533 -1.73 -11.70 -9.22
N ARG A 534 -2.53 -12.73 -9.50
CA ARG A 534 -3.15 -13.63 -8.51
C ARG A 534 -2.58 -15.03 -8.55
N GLY A 535 -2.56 -15.70 -7.41
CA GLY A 535 -2.21 -17.12 -7.27
C GLY A 535 -3.30 -18.08 -7.75
N PRO A 536 -3.12 -19.40 -7.51
CA PRO A 536 -1.85 -20.04 -7.13
C PRO A 536 -0.82 -19.98 -8.28
N HIS A 537 0.48 -20.05 -7.96
CA HIS A 537 1.50 -20.24 -9.00
C HIS A 537 1.49 -21.71 -9.47
N PRO A 538 1.59 -22.01 -10.78
CA PRO A 538 1.39 -23.37 -11.29
C PRO A 538 2.47 -24.40 -10.91
N TYR A 539 3.66 -23.98 -10.48
CA TYR A 539 4.81 -24.88 -10.25
C TYR A 539 5.43 -24.82 -8.84
N ASN A 540 4.82 -24.10 -7.89
CA ASN A 540 5.39 -23.85 -6.55
C ASN A 540 4.69 -24.63 -5.42
N GLY A 541 4.17 -25.83 -5.70
CA GLY A 541 3.19 -26.55 -4.87
C GLY A 541 3.28 -26.33 -3.35
N GLY A 542 2.12 -26.21 -2.70
CA GLY A 542 2.03 -26.04 -1.24
C GLY A 542 2.31 -24.62 -0.71
N ILE A 543 2.65 -23.66 -1.58
CA ILE A 543 3.05 -22.29 -1.20
C ILE A 543 2.06 -21.24 -1.76
N ILE A 544 1.48 -20.42 -0.87
CA ILE A 544 0.60 -19.31 -1.25
C ILE A 544 1.42 -18.19 -1.90
N LYS A 545 0.92 -17.62 -3.02
CA LYS A 545 1.50 -16.46 -3.69
C LYS A 545 0.38 -15.52 -4.19
N PRO A 546 0.55 -14.18 -4.16
CA PRO A 546 1.68 -13.44 -3.58
C PRO A 546 1.83 -13.67 -2.07
N ASP A 547 2.94 -13.26 -1.46
CA ASP A 547 3.17 -13.44 -0.02
C ASP A 547 2.54 -12.31 0.81
N ILE A 548 2.51 -11.11 0.24
CA ILE A 548 2.24 -9.84 0.92
C ILE A 548 1.77 -8.76 -0.07
N LEU A 549 1.00 -7.77 0.39
CA LEU A 549 0.72 -6.52 -0.31
C LEU A 549 1.64 -5.37 0.16
N GLY A 550 2.04 -4.52 -0.78
CA GLY A 550 2.65 -3.22 -0.51
C GLY A 550 2.01 -2.10 -1.35
N PRO A 551 2.17 -0.83 -0.96
CA PRO A 551 1.60 0.29 -1.72
C PRO A 551 2.15 0.32 -3.15
N GLY A 552 1.28 0.11 -4.13
CA GLY A 552 1.66 -0.05 -5.53
C GLY A 552 0.86 0.81 -6.50
N MET A 553 0.00 1.72 -6.02
CA MET A 553 -0.89 2.52 -6.87
C MET A 553 -0.69 4.02 -6.67
N ASN A 554 -0.55 4.73 -7.80
CA ASN A 554 -0.37 6.18 -7.90
C ASN A 554 0.87 6.70 -7.13
N ILE A 555 1.93 5.90 -7.03
CA ILE A 555 3.11 6.15 -6.20
C ILE A 555 3.98 7.27 -6.81
N LEU A 556 4.27 8.29 -6.01
CA LEU A 556 5.19 9.38 -6.37
C LEU A 556 6.63 8.94 -6.09
N SER A 557 7.50 8.94 -7.11
CA SER A 557 8.94 8.76 -6.94
C SER A 557 9.73 9.47 -8.05
N ALA A 558 11.06 9.42 -7.92
CA ALA A 558 12.03 10.07 -8.79
C ALA A 558 11.89 9.67 -10.27
N TRP A 559 12.13 10.60 -11.19
CA TRP A 559 11.95 10.41 -12.63
C TRP A 559 13.09 11.08 -13.44
N PRO A 560 13.51 10.52 -14.60
CA PRO A 560 14.63 11.06 -15.39
C PRO A 560 14.33 12.40 -16.08
N VAL A 561 13.06 12.74 -16.28
CA VAL A 561 12.59 13.91 -17.04
C VAL A 561 11.41 14.58 -16.34
N LYS A 562 11.07 15.80 -16.76
CA LYS A 562 9.88 16.48 -16.27
C LYS A 562 8.62 15.86 -16.86
N SER A 563 7.62 15.55 -16.03
CA SER A 563 6.31 15.04 -16.46
C SER A 563 5.39 16.12 -17.02
N GLY A 564 4.40 15.69 -17.81
CA GLY A 564 3.27 16.51 -18.29
C GLY A 564 3.59 17.65 -19.28
N PRO A 565 2.56 18.44 -19.66
CA PRO A 565 2.62 19.35 -20.82
C PRO A 565 3.14 20.78 -20.53
N LYS A 566 3.23 21.21 -19.26
CA LYS A 566 3.84 22.50 -18.85
C LYS A 566 4.88 22.26 -17.74
N PRO A 567 6.02 21.65 -18.07
CA PRO A 567 6.91 21.02 -17.09
C PRO A 567 7.70 22.03 -16.22
N LYS A 568 7.31 22.16 -14.94
CA LYS A 568 7.98 22.99 -13.90
C LYS A 568 9.05 22.19 -13.12
N GLY A 569 9.68 22.81 -12.12
CA GLY A 569 10.67 22.19 -11.24
C GLY A 569 12.15 22.42 -11.63
N PRO A 570 13.08 22.41 -10.65
CA PRO A 570 14.51 22.61 -10.87
C PRO A 570 15.16 21.37 -11.52
N PRO A 571 16.24 21.53 -12.32
CA PRO A 571 16.93 20.40 -12.92
C PRO A 571 17.45 19.40 -11.88
N GLY A 572 17.11 18.11 -12.04
CA GLY A 572 17.53 17.05 -11.13
C GLY A 572 16.56 16.76 -9.97
N SER A 573 15.37 17.36 -9.94
CA SER A 573 14.33 17.04 -8.95
C SER A 573 12.98 16.89 -9.65
N TYR A 574 12.82 15.83 -10.43
CA TYR A 574 11.62 15.54 -11.20
C TYR A 574 10.97 14.27 -10.66
N PHE A 575 9.65 14.30 -10.48
CA PHE A 575 8.90 13.18 -9.93
C PHE A 575 7.77 12.80 -10.87
N ASN A 576 7.33 11.55 -10.80
CA ASN A 576 6.18 11.06 -11.54
C ASN A 576 5.32 10.12 -10.69
N PHE A 577 4.03 10.04 -11.00
CA PHE A 577 3.15 9.00 -10.49
C PHE A 577 3.28 7.76 -11.37
N ASP A 578 3.47 6.60 -10.75
CA ASP A 578 3.39 5.31 -11.46
C ASP A 578 2.67 4.25 -10.60
N SER A 579 2.22 3.17 -11.24
CA SER A 579 1.38 2.13 -10.63
C SER A 579 1.75 0.75 -11.15
N GLY A 580 1.95 -0.19 -10.23
CA GLY A 580 2.30 -1.58 -10.51
C GLY A 580 2.76 -2.31 -9.26
N THR A 581 2.79 -3.64 -9.34
CA THR A 581 3.55 -4.47 -8.38
C THR A 581 5.03 -4.08 -8.38
N SER A 582 5.54 -3.58 -9.50
CA SER A 582 6.83 -2.90 -9.62
C SER A 582 7.09 -1.78 -8.62
N MET A 583 6.06 -1.05 -8.18
CA MET A 583 6.18 0.00 -7.17
C MET A 583 5.98 -0.54 -5.74
N ALA A 584 5.24 -1.64 -5.58
CA ALA A 584 5.09 -2.31 -4.29
C ALA A 584 6.39 -3.03 -3.86
N THR A 585 7.06 -3.75 -4.76
CA THR A 585 8.34 -4.46 -4.52
C THR A 585 9.42 -3.61 -3.82
N PRO A 586 9.77 -2.39 -4.28
CA PRO A 586 10.78 -1.57 -3.61
C PRO A 586 10.33 -1.05 -2.24
N HIS A 587 9.03 -0.93 -1.94
CA HIS A 587 8.60 -0.63 -0.57
C HIS A 587 9.03 -1.77 0.37
N LEU A 588 8.76 -3.02 -0.03
CA LEU A 588 9.12 -4.21 0.74
C LEU A 588 10.63 -4.44 0.81
N ALA A 589 11.37 -4.13 -0.26
CA ALA A 589 12.84 -4.15 -0.23
C ALA A 589 13.41 -3.11 0.76
N GLY A 590 12.79 -1.93 0.84
CA GLY A 590 13.09 -0.92 1.85
C GLY A 590 12.81 -1.43 3.26
N ILE A 591 11.61 -2.00 3.52
CA ILE A 591 11.25 -2.57 4.83
C ILE A 591 12.23 -3.68 5.23
N ALA A 592 12.56 -4.59 4.32
CA ALA A 592 13.55 -5.63 4.56
C ALA A 592 14.95 -5.06 4.88
N ALA A 593 15.34 -3.92 4.30
CA ALA A 593 16.58 -3.23 4.66
C ALA A 593 16.53 -2.61 6.07
N LEU A 594 15.39 -2.06 6.49
CA LEU A 594 15.20 -1.57 7.86
C LEU A 594 15.29 -2.74 8.86
N LEU A 595 14.58 -3.84 8.61
CA LEU A 595 14.59 -5.04 9.43
C LEU A 595 15.96 -5.73 9.46
N LYS A 596 16.73 -5.70 8.35
CA LYS A 596 18.10 -6.22 8.33
C LYS A 596 19.08 -5.36 9.14
N ASN A 597 18.78 -4.07 9.34
CA ASN A 597 19.58 -3.20 10.20
C ASN A 597 19.33 -3.50 11.69
N THR A 598 18.06 -3.61 12.12
CA THR A 598 17.71 -3.97 13.50
C THR A 598 18.14 -5.40 13.81
N HIS A 599 17.76 -6.35 12.95
CA HIS A 599 17.96 -7.79 13.14
C HIS A 599 19.09 -8.35 12.26
N LYS A 600 20.31 -7.87 12.48
CA LYS A 600 21.50 -8.19 11.65
C LYS A 600 21.73 -9.70 11.47
N ASN A 601 21.43 -10.50 12.49
CA ASN A 601 21.64 -11.94 12.51
C ASN A 601 20.49 -12.75 11.87
N TRP A 602 19.32 -12.17 11.61
CA TRP A 602 18.21 -12.89 10.98
C TRP A 602 18.58 -13.39 9.58
N SER A 603 18.12 -14.59 9.27
CA SER A 603 18.15 -15.17 7.94
C SER A 603 17.22 -14.38 6.98
N THR A 604 17.28 -14.71 5.70
CA THR A 604 16.33 -14.17 4.71
C THR A 604 14.92 -14.72 4.93
N ALA A 605 14.80 -15.97 5.40
CA ALA A 605 13.51 -16.59 5.73
C ALA A 605 12.88 -15.98 7.00
N ALA A 606 13.68 -15.65 8.01
CA ALA A 606 13.27 -14.96 9.22
C ALA A 606 12.66 -13.57 8.90
N ILE A 607 13.33 -12.76 8.06
CA ILE A 607 12.81 -11.45 7.62
C ILE A 607 11.52 -11.61 6.83
N ARG A 608 11.44 -12.60 5.92
CA ARG A 608 10.20 -12.89 5.17
C ARG A 608 9.08 -13.29 6.12
N SER A 609 9.38 -14.14 7.11
CA SER A 609 8.42 -14.57 8.12
C SER A 609 7.87 -13.39 8.90
N ALA A 610 8.73 -12.54 9.44
CA ALA A 610 8.30 -11.37 10.21
C ALA A 610 7.39 -10.45 9.38
N ILE A 611 7.73 -10.18 8.11
CA ILE A 611 6.89 -9.39 7.19
C ILE A 611 5.52 -10.05 6.95
N MET A 612 5.47 -11.37 6.78
CA MET A 612 4.24 -12.11 6.47
C MET A 612 3.34 -12.26 7.70
N THR A 613 3.88 -12.71 8.83
CA THR A 613 3.08 -13.12 10.00
C THR A 613 2.42 -11.98 10.73
N THR A 614 2.96 -10.76 10.60
CA THR A 614 2.47 -9.54 11.26
C THR A 614 1.68 -8.63 10.33
N ALA A 615 1.45 -9.05 9.07
CA ALA A 615 0.69 -8.29 8.10
C ALA A 615 -0.74 -7.97 8.59
N ASN A 616 -1.35 -6.90 8.10
CA ASN A 616 -2.75 -6.57 8.36
C ASN A 616 -3.65 -7.06 7.21
N ARG A 617 -4.67 -7.88 7.52
CA ARG A 617 -5.68 -8.33 6.54
C ARG A 617 -6.89 -7.39 6.44
N PHE A 618 -6.89 -6.34 7.24
CA PHE A 618 -7.95 -5.34 7.35
C PHE A 618 -7.49 -3.99 6.78
N ASP A 619 -8.46 -3.21 6.33
CA ASP A 619 -8.29 -1.84 5.88
C ASP A 619 -8.19 -0.87 7.08
N LEU A 620 -8.01 0.42 6.80
CA LEU A 620 -7.87 1.45 7.84
C LEU A 620 -9.13 1.68 8.68
N ASP A 621 -10.28 1.10 8.31
CA ASP A 621 -11.54 1.16 9.07
C ASP A 621 -11.82 -0.19 9.79
N GLY A 622 -10.90 -1.15 9.72
CA GLY A 622 -11.03 -2.47 10.34
C GLY A 622 -11.85 -3.49 9.54
N ASN A 623 -12.26 -3.15 8.32
CA ASN A 623 -12.98 -4.07 7.42
C ASN A 623 -11.98 -4.97 6.66
N PRO A 624 -12.35 -6.16 6.19
CA PRO A 624 -11.46 -6.95 5.32
C PRO A 624 -10.98 -6.15 4.11
N ILE A 625 -9.70 -6.29 3.73
CA ILE A 625 -9.16 -5.66 2.51
C ILE A 625 -9.97 -6.14 1.30
N LEU A 626 -10.48 -5.20 0.50
CA LEU A 626 -11.34 -5.47 -0.66
C LEU A 626 -10.56 -5.48 -1.97
N ASP A 627 -11.08 -6.17 -2.98
CA ASP A 627 -10.54 -6.17 -4.34
C ASP A 627 -11.18 -5.06 -5.18
N ASP A 628 -10.37 -4.25 -5.87
CA ASP A 628 -10.90 -3.26 -6.80
C ASP A 628 -11.62 -3.92 -7.99
N TYR A 629 -11.18 -5.10 -8.44
CA TYR A 629 -11.71 -5.75 -9.66
C TYR A 629 -13.23 -5.93 -9.63
N ASP A 630 -13.76 -6.50 -8.54
CA ASP A 630 -15.17 -6.84 -8.44
C ASP A 630 -16.07 -5.69 -8.00
N MET A 631 -15.51 -4.46 -7.91
CA MET A 631 -16.15 -3.25 -7.39
C MET A 631 -16.42 -3.30 -5.87
N HIS A 632 -15.49 -3.87 -5.11
CA HIS A 632 -15.57 -3.95 -3.64
C HIS A 632 -16.74 -4.80 -3.14
N ILE A 633 -17.07 -5.88 -3.86
CA ILE A 633 -18.15 -6.82 -3.51
C ILE A 633 -17.64 -7.91 -2.56
N ASN A 634 -16.45 -8.46 -2.81
CA ASN A 634 -15.85 -9.51 -1.98
C ASN A 634 -14.55 -9.03 -1.30
N PRO A 635 -14.20 -9.62 -0.14
CA PRO A 635 -12.86 -9.50 0.40
C PRO A 635 -11.82 -10.15 -0.52
N GLY A 636 -10.60 -9.61 -0.52
CA GLY A 636 -9.45 -10.30 -1.10
C GLY A 636 -9.11 -11.57 -0.31
N TYR A 637 -8.80 -12.64 -1.03
CA TYR A 637 -8.40 -13.92 -0.44
C TYR A 637 -6.87 -14.09 -0.44
N SER A 638 -6.37 -15.17 0.14
CA SER A 638 -4.93 -15.39 0.29
C SER A 638 -4.18 -15.51 -1.04
N PHE A 639 -4.83 -15.93 -2.14
CA PHE A 639 -4.22 -15.88 -3.48
C PHE A 639 -4.28 -14.50 -4.16
N ASP A 640 -4.91 -13.50 -3.52
CA ASP A 640 -4.95 -12.12 -3.99
C ASP A 640 -3.99 -11.21 -3.20
N MET A 641 -3.94 -11.38 -1.87
CA MET A 641 -3.15 -10.54 -0.95
C MET A 641 -2.02 -11.25 -0.19
N GLY A 642 -1.92 -12.58 -0.30
CA GLY A 642 -1.05 -13.36 0.57
C GLY A 642 -1.48 -13.24 2.03
N SER A 643 -0.59 -12.69 2.85
CA SER A 643 -0.80 -12.51 4.29
C SER A 643 -1.56 -11.22 4.65
N GLY A 644 -1.66 -10.27 3.70
CA GLY A 644 -2.29 -8.95 3.86
C GLY A 644 -1.36 -7.78 3.49
N GLN A 645 -1.74 -6.57 3.88
CA GLN A 645 -0.92 -5.36 3.82
C GLN A 645 0.26 -5.45 4.81
N VAL A 646 1.46 -5.10 4.37
CA VAL A 646 2.64 -5.05 5.27
C VAL A 646 2.48 -4.00 6.38
N ASP A 647 2.80 -4.41 7.61
CA ASP A 647 3.00 -3.55 8.78
C ASP A 647 4.49 -3.58 9.18
N PRO A 648 5.27 -2.51 8.93
CA PRO A 648 6.69 -2.49 9.27
C PRO A 648 6.96 -2.46 10.78
N ALA A 649 6.06 -1.87 11.58
CA ALA A 649 6.28 -1.73 13.01
C ALA A 649 6.09 -3.08 13.70
N ALA A 650 5.01 -3.79 13.39
CA ALA A 650 4.78 -5.14 13.89
C ALA A 650 5.85 -6.13 13.40
N ALA A 651 6.30 -6.02 12.14
CA ALA A 651 7.36 -6.86 11.60
C ALA A 651 8.74 -6.68 12.29
N ASN A 652 8.93 -5.61 13.08
CA ASN A 652 10.16 -5.40 13.85
C ASN A 652 10.18 -6.19 15.18
N ASP A 653 9.03 -6.60 15.71
CA ASP A 653 8.91 -7.44 16.92
C ASP A 653 7.80 -8.48 16.70
N PRO A 654 8.03 -9.51 15.85
CA PRO A 654 6.98 -10.42 15.41
C PRO A 654 6.65 -11.53 16.42
N GLY A 655 7.35 -11.61 17.56
CA GLY A 655 7.23 -12.70 18.52
C GLY A 655 7.84 -14.03 18.04
N LEU A 656 7.25 -14.64 17.01
CA LEU A 656 7.71 -15.90 16.41
C LEU A 656 8.01 -15.75 14.92
N ILE A 657 8.95 -16.57 14.42
CA ILE A 657 9.26 -16.72 12.99
C ILE A 657 9.25 -18.19 12.55
N TYR A 658 8.97 -18.39 11.27
CA TYR A 658 9.21 -19.63 10.53
C TYR A 658 10.54 -19.48 9.76
N ASP A 659 11.65 -19.86 10.39
CA ASP A 659 12.96 -19.86 9.72
C ASP A 659 13.11 -21.09 8.80
N ILE A 660 13.94 -20.97 7.77
CA ILE A 660 14.22 -22.02 6.77
C ILE A 660 15.72 -22.01 6.49
N ASN A 661 16.38 -23.14 6.72
CA ASN A 661 17.75 -23.34 6.24
C ASN A 661 17.72 -23.42 4.70
N PRO A 662 18.52 -22.63 3.95
CA PRO A 662 18.51 -22.63 2.49
C PRO A 662 18.66 -24.01 1.81
N ASP A 663 19.24 -25.01 2.46
CA ASP A 663 19.34 -26.36 1.90
C ASP A 663 18.00 -27.13 1.92
N GLN A 664 17.05 -26.75 2.76
CA GLN A 664 15.67 -27.26 2.73
C GLN A 664 14.94 -26.89 1.42
N TYR A 665 15.38 -25.84 0.71
CA TYR A 665 14.85 -25.54 -0.62
C TYR A 665 15.22 -26.62 -1.66
N ILE A 666 16.31 -27.36 -1.46
CA ILE A 666 16.70 -28.48 -2.33
C ILE A 666 15.87 -29.72 -1.99
N GLN A 667 15.65 -30.00 -0.70
CA GLN A 667 14.74 -31.05 -0.25
C GLN A 667 13.29 -30.80 -0.72
N TYR A 668 12.86 -29.54 -0.71
CA TYR A 668 11.60 -29.10 -1.30
C TYR A 668 11.55 -29.31 -2.82
N ALA A 669 12.63 -29.01 -3.56
CA ALA A 669 12.70 -29.29 -4.99
C ALA A 669 12.58 -30.80 -5.29
N CYS A 670 13.28 -31.65 -4.53
CA CYS A 670 13.09 -33.11 -4.57
C CYS A 670 11.64 -33.52 -4.22
N GLY A 671 11.01 -32.85 -3.26
CA GLY A 671 9.62 -33.08 -2.85
C GLY A 671 8.55 -32.61 -3.84
N LEU A 672 8.88 -31.70 -4.76
CA LEU A 672 8.08 -31.40 -5.96
C LEU A 672 8.14 -32.51 -7.02
N GLY A 673 8.88 -33.59 -6.78
CA GLY A 673 9.07 -34.71 -7.71
C GLY A 673 10.17 -34.48 -8.75
N TYR A 674 11.10 -33.56 -8.50
CA TYR A 674 12.24 -33.34 -9.40
C TYR A 674 13.23 -34.50 -9.30
N ASN A 675 13.78 -34.93 -10.44
CA ASN A 675 14.86 -35.92 -10.46
C ASN A 675 16.22 -35.30 -10.08
N ASP A 676 17.22 -36.13 -9.82
CA ASP A 676 18.57 -35.71 -9.42
C ASP A 676 19.18 -34.65 -10.34
N THR A 677 18.98 -34.75 -11.67
CA THR A 677 19.46 -33.75 -12.63
C THR A 677 18.75 -32.40 -12.46
N GLN A 678 17.42 -32.40 -12.34
CA GLN A 678 16.61 -31.20 -12.13
C GLN A 678 16.91 -30.55 -10.77
N ALA A 679 17.04 -31.35 -9.71
CA ALA A 679 17.45 -30.87 -8.39
C ALA A 679 18.88 -30.30 -8.42
N SER A 680 19.81 -30.92 -9.15
CA SER A 680 21.17 -30.41 -9.34
C SER A 680 21.22 -29.07 -10.07
N ILE A 681 20.36 -28.88 -11.08
CA ILE A 681 20.21 -27.61 -11.80
C ILE A 681 19.75 -26.50 -10.84
N VAL A 682 18.70 -26.76 -10.04
CA VAL A 682 18.20 -25.79 -9.05
C VAL A 682 19.24 -25.50 -7.96
N ALA A 683 19.98 -26.52 -7.51
CA ALA A 683 21.00 -26.37 -6.48
C ALA A 683 22.30 -25.70 -6.98
N VAL A 684 22.53 -25.64 -8.30
CA VAL A 684 23.82 -25.25 -8.90
C VAL A 684 24.98 -26.10 -8.37
N SER A 685 24.69 -27.36 -8.04
CA SER A 685 25.61 -28.34 -7.44
C SER A 685 25.08 -29.74 -7.66
N SER A 686 25.93 -30.78 -7.63
CA SER A 686 25.45 -32.16 -7.71
C SER A 686 24.55 -32.50 -6.50
N VAL A 687 23.37 -33.06 -6.77
CA VAL A 687 22.37 -33.48 -5.79
C VAL A 687 21.88 -34.88 -6.14
N GLN A 688 21.75 -35.73 -5.13
CA GLN A 688 20.98 -36.97 -5.18
C GLN A 688 19.83 -36.86 -4.19
N CYS A 689 18.59 -36.88 -4.67
CA CYS A 689 17.39 -36.69 -3.84
C CYS A 689 17.23 -37.81 -2.81
N SER A 690 17.74 -39.01 -3.08
CA SER A 690 17.83 -40.13 -2.14
C SER A 690 18.77 -39.87 -0.96
N VAL A 691 19.77 -39.00 -1.12
CA VAL A 691 20.78 -38.67 -0.09
C VAL A 691 20.40 -37.42 0.69
N VAL A 692 19.96 -36.35 0.01
CA VAL A 692 19.55 -35.11 0.68
C VAL A 692 18.15 -35.22 1.32
N GLY A 693 17.34 -36.19 0.88
CA GLY A 693 15.95 -36.36 1.31
C GLY A 693 14.99 -35.39 0.60
N SER A 694 13.70 -35.57 0.86
CA SER A 694 12.63 -34.72 0.31
C SER A 694 11.72 -34.16 1.40
N ILE A 695 11.23 -32.94 1.18
CA ILE A 695 10.21 -32.29 2.00
C ILE A 695 8.96 -32.16 1.13
N ALA A 696 7.84 -32.77 1.55
CA ALA A 696 6.56 -32.58 0.88
C ALA A 696 6.25 -31.07 0.77
N PRO A 697 5.78 -30.55 -0.37
CA PRO A 697 5.83 -29.10 -0.63
C PRO A 697 5.10 -28.23 0.40
N GLU A 698 3.96 -28.70 0.90
CA GLU A 698 3.18 -28.12 2.00
C GLU A 698 3.88 -28.11 3.38
N ASN A 699 4.89 -28.97 3.58
CA ASN A 699 5.69 -29.13 4.79
C ASN A 699 7.01 -28.35 4.77
N LEU A 700 7.30 -27.59 3.70
CA LEU A 700 8.31 -26.53 3.81
C LEU A 700 7.87 -25.56 4.92
N ASN A 701 8.80 -25.14 5.78
CA ASN A 701 8.50 -24.33 6.96
C ASN A 701 8.16 -22.87 6.60
N TYR A 702 7.07 -22.69 5.84
CA TYR A 702 6.67 -21.42 5.26
C TYR A 702 5.63 -20.69 6.13
N PRO A 703 5.63 -19.34 6.18
CA PRO A 703 4.64 -18.56 6.92
C PRO A 703 3.18 -18.64 6.40
N SER A 704 2.91 -19.50 5.42
CA SER A 704 1.57 -19.83 4.91
C SER A 704 1.42 -21.34 4.78
N ILE A 705 0.18 -21.83 4.78
CA ILE A 705 -0.14 -23.24 4.56
C ILE A 705 -1.04 -23.34 3.33
N SER A 706 -0.58 -23.97 2.25
CA SER A 706 -1.46 -24.41 1.17
C SER A 706 -1.41 -25.93 1.08
N ILE A 707 -2.58 -26.58 1.00
CA ILE A 707 -2.67 -28.02 0.75
C ILE A 707 -3.64 -28.31 -0.39
N SER A 708 -3.43 -29.44 -1.05
CA SER A 708 -4.49 -30.13 -1.79
C SER A 708 -4.98 -31.30 -0.94
N LEU A 709 -6.30 -31.44 -0.80
CA LEU A 709 -6.99 -32.41 0.06
C LEU A 709 -8.01 -33.23 -0.75
N ASP A 710 -7.89 -34.55 -0.71
CA ASP A 710 -8.99 -35.46 -1.08
C ASP A 710 -9.97 -35.50 0.11
N PRO A 711 -11.27 -35.18 -0.07
CA PRO A 711 -12.27 -35.17 1.00
C PRO A 711 -12.43 -36.48 1.79
N LEU A 712 -11.98 -37.61 1.23
CA LEU A 712 -12.00 -38.93 1.89
C LEU A 712 -10.77 -39.19 2.75
N THR A 713 -9.80 -38.28 2.75
CA THR A 713 -8.50 -38.45 3.41
C THR A 713 -8.27 -37.40 4.50
N THR A 714 -7.28 -37.67 5.35
CA THR A 714 -6.74 -36.71 6.30
C THR A 714 -5.34 -36.30 5.85
N LYS A 715 -4.99 -35.03 6.02
CA LYS A 715 -3.69 -34.49 5.64
C LYS A 715 -3.05 -33.72 6.79
N SER A 716 -1.80 -34.07 7.14
CA SER A 716 -1.05 -33.41 8.20
C SER A 716 0.02 -32.46 7.66
N VAL A 717 0.14 -31.28 8.27
CA VAL A 717 1.17 -30.28 7.99
C VAL A 717 1.91 -29.93 9.28
N ILE A 718 3.24 -29.89 9.23
CA ILE A 718 4.10 -29.52 10.37
C ILE A 718 4.71 -28.14 10.11
N ARG A 719 4.84 -27.34 11.18
CA ARG A 719 5.62 -26.10 11.20
C ARG A 719 6.53 -26.03 12.41
N THR A 720 7.68 -25.42 12.23
CA THR A 720 8.70 -25.14 13.25
C THR A 720 8.72 -23.64 13.52
N LEU A 721 8.39 -23.27 14.75
CA LEU A 721 8.33 -21.89 15.23
C LEU A 721 9.57 -21.60 16.06
N THR A 722 10.30 -20.55 15.71
CA THR A 722 11.42 -20.02 16.51
C THR A 722 10.97 -18.77 17.26
N ASN A 723 11.19 -18.73 18.57
CA ASN A 723 10.94 -17.54 19.37
C ASN A 723 12.02 -16.47 19.14
N VAL A 724 11.61 -15.27 18.71
CA VAL A 724 12.47 -14.08 18.60
C VAL A 724 12.01 -12.92 19.48
N GLY A 725 10.86 -13.07 20.16
CA GLY A 725 10.32 -12.11 21.12
C GLY A 725 10.85 -12.32 22.54
N GLY A 726 9.95 -12.35 23.53
CA GLY A 726 10.32 -12.41 24.94
C GLY A 726 10.72 -13.81 25.41
N ALA A 727 11.51 -13.88 26.49
CA ALA A 727 11.64 -15.12 27.25
C ALA A 727 10.37 -15.39 28.08
N ASN A 728 10.05 -16.68 28.30
CA ASN A 728 8.86 -17.14 29.05
C ASN A 728 7.50 -16.76 28.46
N GLU A 729 7.42 -16.60 27.13
CA GLU A 729 6.18 -16.28 26.44
C GLU A 729 5.34 -17.54 26.14
N VAL A 730 4.01 -17.41 26.23
CA VAL A 730 3.04 -18.47 25.96
C VAL A 730 2.07 -17.97 24.90
N TYR A 731 1.91 -18.75 23.83
CA TYR A 731 1.03 -18.45 22.72
C TYR A 731 -0.17 -19.41 22.75
N ASN A 732 -1.37 -18.86 22.76
CA ASN A 732 -2.61 -19.60 22.50
C ASN A 732 -2.71 -19.86 21.00
N VAL A 733 -3.09 -21.07 20.62
CA VAL A 733 -3.23 -21.50 19.23
C VAL A 733 -4.71 -21.51 18.87
N ASP A 734 -5.09 -20.69 17.90
CA ASP A 734 -6.45 -20.61 17.32
C ASP A 734 -6.41 -20.87 15.81
N VAL A 735 -7.49 -21.42 15.26
CA VAL A 735 -7.64 -21.63 13.82
C VAL A 735 -9.01 -21.15 13.35
N GLU A 736 -8.98 -20.15 12.47
CA GLU A 736 -10.10 -19.78 11.63
C GLU A 736 -10.21 -20.83 10.52
N GLU A 737 -10.99 -21.88 10.76
CA GLU A 737 -11.08 -23.05 9.87
C GLU A 737 -11.65 -22.67 8.48
N PRO A 738 -11.08 -23.20 7.38
CA PRO A 738 -11.69 -23.08 6.06
C PRO A 738 -13.10 -23.70 6.04
N ASN A 739 -14.05 -23.03 5.38
CA ASN A 739 -15.45 -23.48 5.37
C ASN A 739 -15.59 -24.92 4.84
N GLY A 740 -16.22 -25.80 5.64
CA GLY A 740 -16.37 -27.23 5.33
C GLY A 740 -15.17 -28.12 5.68
N ILE A 741 -14.05 -27.54 6.11
CA ILE A 741 -12.84 -28.25 6.57
C ILE A 741 -12.78 -28.21 8.10
N GLN A 742 -12.30 -29.29 8.70
CA GLN A 742 -11.88 -29.34 10.10
C GLN A 742 -10.35 -29.23 10.16
N VAL A 743 -9.83 -28.45 11.12
CA VAL A 743 -8.40 -28.29 11.35
C VAL A 743 -8.08 -28.53 12.83
N VAL A 744 -7.48 -29.68 13.12
CA VAL A 744 -7.06 -30.05 14.49
C VAL A 744 -5.60 -29.67 14.69
N VAL A 745 -5.30 -28.95 15.76
CA VAL A 745 -3.92 -28.59 16.14
C VAL A 745 -3.39 -29.53 17.23
N SER A 746 -2.12 -29.92 17.15
CA SER A 746 -1.51 -30.83 18.13
C SER A 746 -1.36 -30.24 19.54
N GLN A 747 -1.39 -28.92 19.67
CA GLN A 747 -1.25 -28.19 20.94
C GLN A 747 -2.12 -26.93 20.88
N SER A 748 -2.95 -26.70 21.91
CA SER A 748 -3.73 -25.46 22.06
C SER A 748 -2.93 -24.30 22.66
N GLN A 749 -1.78 -24.59 23.26
CA GLN A 749 -0.82 -23.59 23.76
C GLN A 749 0.62 -24.04 23.49
N ILE A 750 1.48 -23.09 23.13
CA ILE A 750 2.92 -23.32 22.95
C ILE A 750 3.69 -22.37 23.85
N LYS A 751 4.55 -22.92 24.72
CA LYS A 751 5.38 -22.17 25.67
C LYS A 751 6.84 -22.14 25.23
N PHE A 752 7.42 -20.95 25.20
CA PHE A 752 8.83 -20.69 24.93
C PHE A 752 9.51 -20.12 26.19
N SER A 753 10.49 -20.83 26.75
CA SER A 753 11.21 -20.40 27.96
C SER A 753 12.36 -19.43 27.66
N GLN A 754 12.86 -19.40 26.43
CA GLN A 754 14.02 -18.58 26.03
C GLN A 754 13.91 -18.11 24.58
N ILE A 755 14.67 -17.07 24.24
CA ILE A 755 14.86 -16.57 22.87
C ILE A 755 15.66 -17.61 22.07
N GLY A 756 15.33 -17.79 20.79
CA GLY A 756 15.93 -18.80 19.92
C GLY A 756 15.46 -20.23 20.16
N GLN A 757 14.49 -20.46 21.07
CA GLN A 757 13.91 -21.79 21.25
C GLN A 757 12.97 -22.13 20.08
N GLU A 758 13.15 -23.32 19.53
CA GLU A 758 12.27 -23.90 18.52
C GLU A 758 11.19 -24.80 19.14
N LYS A 759 9.99 -24.78 18.55
CA LYS A 759 8.86 -25.68 18.86
C LYS A 759 8.12 -26.07 17.59
N ASN A 760 7.66 -27.31 17.53
CA ASN A 760 6.84 -27.80 16.41
C ASN A 760 5.35 -27.74 16.75
N ILE A 761 4.55 -27.36 15.76
CA ILE A 761 3.09 -27.51 15.74
C ILE A 761 2.70 -28.37 14.54
N THR A 762 1.74 -29.27 14.74
CA THR A 762 1.12 -30.06 13.66
C THR A 762 -0.32 -29.60 13.49
N LEU A 763 -0.74 -29.43 12.24
CA LEU A 763 -2.12 -29.17 11.84
C LEU A 763 -2.62 -30.33 11.00
N GLU A 764 -3.74 -30.92 11.41
CA GLU A 764 -4.39 -32.06 10.75
C GLU A 764 -5.69 -31.58 10.10
N PHE A 765 -5.80 -31.78 8.79
CA PHE A 765 -6.89 -31.30 7.95
C PHE A 765 -7.77 -32.46 7.47
N SER A 766 -9.08 -32.33 7.61
CA SER A 766 -10.07 -33.32 7.14
C SER A 766 -11.38 -32.64 6.70
N SER A 767 -12.21 -33.33 5.92
CA SER A 767 -13.54 -32.83 5.55
C SER A 767 -14.53 -32.99 6.71
N LYS A 768 -15.41 -32.01 6.92
CA LYS A 768 -16.53 -32.09 7.90
C LYS A 768 -17.69 -32.98 7.43
N GLY A 769 -17.49 -33.84 6.43
CA GLY A 769 -18.53 -34.70 5.85
C GLY A 769 -19.58 -33.95 5.01
N VAL A 770 -19.33 -32.69 4.68
CA VAL A 770 -20.17 -31.90 3.76
C VAL A 770 -19.72 -32.11 2.31
N PRO A 771 -20.62 -32.01 1.30
CA PRO A 771 -20.23 -32.04 -0.10
C PRO A 771 -19.31 -30.86 -0.44
N LEU A 772 -18.11 -31.17 -0.96
CA LEU A 772 -17.13 -30.18 -1.41
C LEU A 772 -16.86 -30.43 -2.90
N ASN A 773 -16.98 -29.40 -3.73
CA ASN A 773 -16.75 -29.54 -5.17
C ASN A 773 -15.25 -29.61 -5.47
N GLN A 774 -14.85 -30.53 -6.34
CA GLN A 774 -13.50 -30.61 -6.90
C GLN A 774 -13.06 -29.25 -7.48
N GLY A 775 -11.84 -28.85 -7.18
CA GLY A 775 -11.26 -27.57 -7.61
C GLY A 775 -11.69 -26.34 -6.79
N ASN A 776 -12.61 -26.48 -5.81
CA ASN A 776 -12.87 -25.40 -4.85
C ASN A 776 -11.59 -25.06 -4.07
N ILE A 777 -11.41 -23.78 -3.79
CA ILE A 777 -10.35 -23.27 -2.91
C ILE A 777 -11.03 -22.65 -1.68
N LEU A 778 -10.63 -23.10 -0.50
CA LEU A 778 -11.22 -22.74 0.79
C LEU A 778 -10.14 -22.08 1.65
N TYR A 779 -10.44 -20.94 2.26
CA TYR A 779 -9.46 -20.13 2.98
C TYR A 779 -9.73 -20.09 4.48
N GLY A 780 -8.66 -20.06 5.26
CA GLY A 780 -8.68 -19.95 6.72
C GLY A 780 -7.39 -19.32 7.25
N HIS A 781 -7.19 -19.30 8.56
CA HIS A 781 -5.99 -18.72 9.19
C HIS A 781 -5.59 -19.46 10.46
N LEU A 782 -4.31 -19.83 10.58
CA LEU A 782 -3.69 -20.15 11.86
C LEU A 782 -3.33 -18.84 12.58
N LYS A 783 -3.60 -18.76 13.88
CA LYS A 783 -3.26 -17.64 14.76
C LYS A 783 -2.53 -18.19 15.99
N LEU A 784 -1.42 -17.55 16.35
CA LEU A 784 -0.75 -17.75 17.64
C LEU A 784 -0.72 -16.41 18.37
N ASP A 785 -1.40 -16.34 19.51
CA ASP A 785 -1.63 -15.10 20.26
C ASP A 785 -1.13 -15.22 21.70
N SER A 786 -0.18 -14.38 22.08
CA SER A 786 0.35 -14.27 23.45
C SER A 786 -0.25 -13.14 24.28
N GLY A 787 -1.14 -12.34 23.69
CA GLY A 787 -1.58 -11.05 24.23
C GLY A 787 -0.58 -9.91 24.01
N LYS A 788 0.69 -10.20 23.67
CA LYS A 788 1.69 -9.21 23.21
C LYS A 788 1.90 -9.28 21.70
N HIS A 789 2.02 -10.49 21.16
CA HIS A 789 2.27 -10.74 19.74
C HIS A 789 1.15 -11.59 19.15
N LEU A 790 0.75 -11.26 17.92
CA LEU A 790 -0.17 -12.04 17.11
C LEU A 790 0.55 -12.50 15.83
N VAL A 791 0.84 -13.80 15.76
CA VAL A 791 1.51 -14.44 14.63
C VAL A 791 0.44 -15.12 13.79
N ARG A 792 0.19 -14.64 12.57
CA ARG A 792 -0.89 -15.14 11.71
C ARG A 792 -0.34 -15.77 10.42
N SER A 793 -0.82 -16.95 10.07
CA SER A 793 -0.48 -17.64 8.83
C SER A 793 -1.73 -17.97 8.01
N PRO A 794 -1.85 -17.50 6.75
CA PRO A 794 -2.98 -17.83 5.91
C PRO A 794 -2.97 -19.32 5.52
N ILE A 795 -4.17 -19.90 5.48
CA ILE A 795 -4.44 -21.29 5.09
C ILE A 795 -5.23 -21.28 3.77
N SER A 796 -4.86 -22.16 2.85
CA SER A 796 -5.60 -22.46 1.62
C SER A 796 -5.73 -23.97 1.45
N VAL A 797 -6.95 -24.46 1.23
CA VAL A 797 -7.27 -25.86 0.95
C VAL A 797 -7.91 -25.97 -0.43
N THR A 798 -7.20 -26.61 -1.36
CA THR A 798 -7.73 -26.96 -2.68
C THR A 798 -8.32 -28.37 -2.64
N ILE A 799 -9.57 -28.53 -3.05
CA ILE A 799 -10.23 -29.83 -3.10
C ILE A 799 -9.81 -30.58 -4.37
N LEU A 800 -9.34 -31.82 -4.20
CA LEU A 800 -8.89 -32.70 -5.28
C LEU A 800 -10.03 -33.31 -6.10
#